data_AF-A0A165FVC0-F1
#
_entry.id   AF-A0A165FVC0-F1
#
_cell.length_a   1.000
_cell.length_b   1.000
_cell.length_c   1.000
_cell.angle_alpha   90.00
_cell.angle_beta   90.00
_cell.angle_gamma   90.00
#
_symmetry.space_group_name_H-M   'P 1'
#
loop_
_entity.id
_entity.type
_entity.pdbx_description
1 polymer ?
#
loop_
_entity_poly.entity_id
_entity_poly.type
_entity_poly.pdbx_seq_one_letter_code
_entity_poly.pdbx_strand_id
1 'polypeptide(L)'
;MAHIDLARPTTGANHSFVLPVQTIDVREKDSSVAITTRKPSAKIHTVKKSQHSATIRPRSGSRPVSGIVSRYASKDYRPDLRKRHSSSPYRYRTAPDPMGTSRADAARLASAQNARAQLARMRAVKRSEKENAPRVSLRSVEKLETRLSAATSTAAALQERTNILQHQRDAHAQAKLRQQSASETQRAALLAAHSETVTALSSTVATLEGQLSEAAATILDLRKKLKAAEMRLDRFEKARDDYCERTVARKVREATTLHMKISGRYTDPVRDLVADLVCLGNVPTEHVPLVIQLVADCAGLTLSPARLVSPPSVRRFVREVGLGSEIQAAEGVNKESVSSLCFGADGTSDRKMQFMARHITAMYGDGSSQMFCLGIERPVDHTAAVTHAGWLNGIDTLADVHDGAAAAIDAPDDDKFTRPRFWKKFVATNSDHASDMGSTSNMLVWTRDDQLILFRGLDIMEAMTPEQYRDNRSAELVSLVHDLGGSSIWEGLSDDARALHLQRLDQRIARRLGLEAFNALSPEEQAEERVFVRAGCCMHKDLNAVLYATKHMATCWPETGSTPPLKLLNRDNAAAAAAGSAEAQAHAEEVSQGGAVKGCELAGCLFNNGDWKKGCGDPLRVYFTNKYTVCPTIPDTHQCRFQSTYEMARFLLRYRLDLLDFLELQRLSKTTRTFNNLEQNVWSLLNDGPTLSELVALAAYGTTIGRPYTAAIRASGLVNMMELMSLHDDLISLVQSFAQCPLILCSELQEEDFCPSTLDGSPSDDPWLPSLIADLSSQGLLPNLENVLKFFFTGAHKGWTHFSAEFLPGGAIASLSEKDRARIFIPATNDSNEGLLGTYRVWKRLRPTMRLRFFNAAVMYRRNRTRAYMRQLDPRVRRYIRKETRRRESLKLSKKEDDAHIAFTQEKRREGAEAVAKAAARVEKRECTLNEIAAIRFRSLATLLRFEENKRVTGSLLDKNILWHRYRGTVETIRKLKKTRPLPTRVAGKRALLESILRFQSIPSAFGDPDDPFSFDGSFALARASAVLASTKEPKPEHEKKTRGKKALQA
;
A
#
# COMPACT_ATOMS: atom_id res chain seq x y z
N MET A 1 -18.01 -19.60 -22.31
CA MET A 1 -18.48 -20.98 -22.47
C MET A 1 -19.10 -21.43 -21.16
N ALA A 2 -20.43 -21.60 -21.15
CA ALA A 2 -21.22 -22.51 -20.30
C ALA A 2 -22.68 -22.03 -20.36
N HIS A 3 -23.53 -22.93 -20.85
CA HIS A 3 -24.97 -22.77 -21.09
C HIS A 3 -25.76 -22.75 -19.77
N ILE A 4 -26.88 -22.04 -19.77
CA ILE A 4 -27.97 -22.20 -18.79
C ILE A 4 -29.13 -22.88 -19.54
N ASP A 5 -29.45 -24.09 -19.10
CA ASP A 5 -30.69 -24.81 -19.36
C ASP A 5 -31.83 -24.20 -18.53
N LEU A 6 -33.00 -24.01 -19.15
CA LEU A 6 -34.28 -24.11 -18.44
C LEU A 6 -35.33 -24.72 -19.37
N ALA A 7 -35.93 -25.80 -18.85
CA ALA A 7 -36.82 -26.72 -19.51
C ALA A 7 -38.23 -26.16 -19.79
N ARG A 8 -38.86 -26.76 -20.81
CA ARG A 8 -40.30 -26.68 -21.13
C ARG A 8 -41.17 -27.39 -20.07
N PRO A 9 -42.49 -27.19 -20.15
CA PRO A 9 -43.38 -28.35 -20.20
C PRO A 9 -44.28 -28.33 -21.44
N THR A 10 -44.46 -29.54 -21.98
CA THR A 10 -45.36 -29.95 -23.07
C THR A 10 -46.71 -30.42 -22.55
N THR A 11 -47.75 -30.22 -23.35
CA THR A 11 -48.94 -31.07 -23.65
C THR A 11 -50.08 -30.10 -24.03
N GLY A 12 -50.89 -30.25 -25.09
CA GLY A 12 -51.13 -31.33 -26.04
C GLY A 12 -52.65 -31.34 -26.31
N ALA A 13 -53.11 -30.85 -27.46
CA ALA A 13 -54.45 -31.14 -27.99
C ALA A 13 -54.54 -30.82 -29.50
N ASN A 14 -54.77 -31.85 -30.29
CA ASN A 14 -55.17 -31.78 -31.68
C ASN A 14 -56.64 -31.37 -31.77
N HIS A 15 -56.96 -30.25 -32.44
CA HIS A 15 -58.25 -30.08 -33.11
C HIS A 15 -58.06 -29.37 -34.45
N SER A 16 -58.66 -29.95 -35.48
CA SER A 16 -58.57 -29.60 -36.88
C SER A 16 -59.91 -29.03 -37.37
N PHE A 17 -59.86 -27.86 -38.04
CA PHE A 17 -60.90 -27.19 -38.85
C PHE A 17 -62.13 -26.66 -38.08
N VAL A 18 -62.63 -25.44 -38.26
CA VAL A 18 -62.76 -24.57 -39.45
C VAL A 18 -62.64 -23.10 -39.00
N LEU A 19 -61.73 -22.31 -39.59
CA LEU A 19 -61.68 -20.85 -39.40
C LEU A 19 -62.48 -20.13 -40.51
N PRO A 20 -63.10 -18.96 -40.25
CA PRO A 20 -63.93 -18.26 -41.22
C PRO A 20 -63.13 -17.73 -42.42
N VAL A 21 -63.85 -17.46 -43.52
CA VAL A 21 -63.42 -17.15 -44.90
C VAL A 21 -62.57 -15.88 -45.09
N GLN A 22 -61.92 -15.37 -44.05
CA GLN A 22 -61.02 -14.22 -44.12
C GLN A 22 -59.74 -14.50 -43.32
N THR A 23 -58.76 -15.15 -43.94
CA THR A 23 -57.46 -15.40 -43.29
C THR A 23 -56.35 -14.81 -44.15
N ILE A 24 -55.81 -13.68 -43.69
CA ILE A 24 -54.50 -13.18 -44.12
C ILE A 24 -53.48 -13.94 -43.27
N ASP A 25 -52.61 -14.73 -43.91
CA ASP A 25 -51.56 -15.48 -43.23
C ASP A 25 -50.24 -14.70 -43.35
N VAL A 26 -49.72 -14.24 -42.22
CA VAL A 26 -48.46 -13.49 -42.14
C VAL A 26 -47.44 -14.35 -41.45
N ARG A 27 -46.37 -14.71 -42.16
CA ARG A 27 -45.30 -15.55 -41.62
C ARG A 27 -43.95 -14.97 -41.94
N GLU A 28 -43.02 -15.17 -41.02
CA GLU A 28 -41.62 -14.89 -41.25
C GLU A 28 -41.01 -15.99 -42.13
N LYS A 29 -40.25 -15.58 -43.15
CA LYS A 29 -39.56 -16.48 -44.07
C LYS A 29 -38.22 -15.88 -44.45
N ASP A 30 -37.12 -16.55 -44.10
CA ASP A 30 -35.75 -16.21 -44.50
C ASP A 30 -35.42 -14.71 -44.31
N SER A 31 -35.65 -14.19 -43.09
CA SER A 31 -35.39 -12.80 -42.68
C SER A 31 -36.26 -11.74 -43.37
N SER A 32 -37.38 -12.15 -43.99
CA SER A 32 -38.38 -11.31 -44.63
C SER A 32 -39.79 -11.66 -44.15
N VAL A 33 -40.75 -10.74 -44.27
CA VAL A 33 -42.15 -10.99 -43.89
C VAL A 33 -42.96 -11.33 -45.14
N ALA A 34 -43.54 -12.52 -45.19
CA ALA A 34 -44.41 -12.96 -46.28
C ALA A 34 -45.89 -12.84 -45.87
N ILE A 35 -46.68 -12.15 -46.68
CA ILE A 35 -48.12 -12.00 -46.51
C ILE A 35 -48.79 -12.82 -47.60
N THR A 36 -49.55 -13.85 -47.20
CA THR A 36 -50.22 -14.77 -48.11
C THR A 36 -51.74 -14.67 -47.94
N THR A 37 -52.45 -14.51 -49.05
CA THR A 37 -53.92 -14.38 -49.10
C THR A 37 -54.51 -15.35 -50.11
N ARG A 38 -55.76 -15.78 -49.92
CA ARG A 38 -56.44 -16.64 -50.89
C ARG A 38 -57.00 -15.80 -52.05
N LYS A 39 -56.93 -16.32 -53.28
CA LYS A 39 -57.56 -15.70 -54.45
C LYS A 39 -59.08 -15.78 -54.31
N PRO A 40 -59.84 -14.68 -54.58
CA PRO A 40 -61.30 -14.67 -54.43
C PRO A 40 -62.04 -15.69 -55.31
N SER A 41 -61.46 -16.08 -56.45
CA SER A 41 -62.06 -17.03 -57.40
C SER A 41 -61.73 -18.50 -57.14
N ALA A 42 -60.99 -18.82 -56.06
CA ALA A 42 -60.55 -20.18 -55.79
C ALA A 42 -61.60 -21.00 -55.04
N LYS A 43 -61.92 -22.20 -55.56
CA LYS A 43 -62.85 -23.16 -54.91
C LYS A 43 -62.29 -23.68 -53.58
N ILE A 44 -63.20 -23.95 -52.63
CA ILE A 44 -62.91 -24.25 -51.21
C ILE A 44 -61.91 -25.41 -51.04
N HIS A 45 -61.86 -26.38 -51.96
CA HIS A 45 -61.10 -27.63 -51.82
C HIS A 45 -59.70 -27.61 -52.48
N THR A 46 -59.27 -26.50 -53.10
CA THR A 46 -57.98 -26.44 -53.83
C THR A 46 -56.90 -25.73 -52.99
N VAL A 47 -55.75 -26.38 -52.75
CA VAL A 47 -54.82 -25.94 -51.68
C VAL A 47 -53.61 -25.10 -52.16
N LYS A 48 -52.88 -25.47 -53.23
CA LYS A 48 -51.57 -24.84 -53.53
C LYS A 48 -51.58 -23.74 -54.61
N LYS A 49 -52.45 -23.82 -55.63
CA LYS A 49 -52.53 -22.82 -56.75
C LYS A 49 -53.50 -21.65 -56.48
N SER A 50 -54.12 -21.63 -55.30
CA SER A 50 -55.23 -20.76 -54.91
C SER A 50 -54.82 -19.57 -54.03
N GLN A 51 -53.52 -19.34 -53.84
CA GLN A 51 -52.98 -18.29 -52.97
C GLN A 51 -52.16 -17.25 -53.74
N HIS A 52 -52.13 -16.02 -53.24
CA HIS A 52 -51.21 -14.95 -53.63
C HIS A 52 -50.30 -14.63 -52.44
N SER A 53 -48.98 -14.57 -52.67
CA SER A 53 -48.01 -14.22 -51.64
C SER A 53 -47.19 -13.00 -52.08
N ALA A 54 -47.00 -12.05 -51.17
CA ALA A 54 -46.13 -10.89 -51.34
C ALA A 54 -45.12 -10.85 -50.19
N THR A 55 -43.85 -10.61 -50.51
CA THR A 55 -42.75 -10.66 -49.54
C THR A 55 -42.14 -9.28 -49.32
N ILE A 56 -41.99 -8.90 -48.06
CA ILE A 56 -41.37 -7.64 -47.62
C ILE A 56 -39.96 -7.95 -47.11
N ARG A 57 -38.95 -7.50 -47.85
CA ARG A 57 -37.53 -7.71 -47.52
C ARG A 57 -37.04 -6.70 -46.48
N PRO A 58 -36.03 -7.05 -45.66
CA PRO A 58 -35.41 -6.11 -44.74
C PRO A 58 -34.79 -4.94 -45.53
N ARG A 59 -34.99 -3.71 -45.03
CA ARG A 59 -34.63 -2.42 -45.69
C ARG A 59 -35.51 -1.97 -46.86
N SER A 60 -36.70 -2.54 -47.03
CA SER A 60 -37.72 -1.97 -47.94
C SER A 60 -38.22 -0.62 -47.38
N GLY A 61 -38.17 0.44 -48.18
CA GLY A 61 -38.60 1.79 -47.76
C GLY A 61 -40.10 1.88 -47.42
N SER A 62 -40.49 2.92 -46.67
CA SER A 62 -41.88 3.10 -46.19
C SER A 62 -42.93 3.15 -47.31
N ARG A 63 -42.57 3.67 -48.49
CA ARG A 63 -43.46 3.81 -49.66
C ARG A 63 -43.86 2.46 -50.29
N PRO A 64 -42.94 1.54 -50.64
CA PRO A 64 -43.31 0.20 -51.12
C PRO A 64 -43.97 -0.67 -50.05
N VAL A 65 -43.57 -0.55 -48.77
CA VAL A 65 -44.23 -1.26 -47.66
C VAL A 65 -45.70 -0.80 -47.50
N SER A 66 -45.92 0.51 -47.48
CA SER A 66 -47.26 1.10 -47.42
C SER A 66 -48.09 0.76 -48.67
N GLY A 67 -47.47 0.68 -49.85
CA GLY A 67 -48.13 0.24 -51.10
C GLY A 67 -48.60 -1.22 -51.08
N ILE A 68 -47.82 -2.12 -50.46
CA ILE A 68 -48.21 -3.54 -50.31
C ILE A 68 -49.31 -3.67 -49.25
N VAL A 69 -49.20 -2.98 -48.12
CA VAL A 69 -50.19 -3.03 -47.03
C VAL A 69 -51.52 -2.35 -47.42
N SER A 70 -51.47 -1.21 -48.11
CA SER A 70 -52.66 -0.47 -48.57
C SER A 70 -53.46 -1.19 -49.65
N ARG A 71 -52.81 -1.99 -50.53
CA ARG A 71 -53.49 -2.83 -51.54
C ARG A 71 -54.42 -3.89 -50.94
N TYR A 72 -54.16 -4.32 -49.71
CA TYR A 72 -55.02 -5.28 -49.01
C TYR A 72 -56.00 -4.60 -48.06
N ALA A 73 -55.69 -3.40 -47.56
CA ALA A 73 -56.59 -2.59 -46.74
C ALA A 73 -57.74 -1.92 -47.53
N SER A 74 -57.69 -1.91 -48.88
CA SER A 74 -58.65 -1.20 -49.75
C SER A 74 -59.68 -2.11 -50.45
N LYS A 75 -59.82 -3.38 -50.05
CA LYS A 75 -60.74 -4.36 -50.70
C LYS A 75 -62.16 -4.44 -50.11
N ASP A 76 -62.46 -3.75 -49.01
CA ASP A 76 -63.80 -3.78 -48.40
C ASP A 76 -64.56 -2.46 -48.54
N TYR A 77 -64.60 -1.91 -49.76
CA TYR A 77 -65.64 -0.95 -50.11
C TYR A 77 -65.91 -0.95 -51.62
N ARG A 78 -67.16 -1.19 -52.04
CA ARG A 78 -67.74 -0.50 -53.19
C ARG A 78 -69.27 -0.37 -53.14
N PRO A 79 -69.79 0.85 -53.38
CA PRO A 79 -71.19 1.20 -53.63
C PRO A 79 -71.55 1.03 -55.12
N ASP A 80 -72.86 1.06 -55.43
CA ASP A 80 -73.53 1.16 -56.76
C ASP A 80 -73.85 -0.17 -57.52
N LEU A 81 -75.12 -0.58 -57.67
CA LEU A 81 -76.19 -0.17 -58.60
C LEU A 81 -76.08 -0.64 -60.07
N ARG A 82 -77.10 -1.45 -60.45
CA ARG A 82 -77.95 -1.37 -61.67
C ARG A 82 -77.58 -2.13 -62.96
N LYS A 83 -78.37 -3.20 -63.24
CA LYS A 83 -79.21 -3.51 -64.44
C LYS A 83 -79.58 -5.01 -64.39
N ARG A 84 -80.85 -5.44 -64.19
CA ARG A 84 -82.08 -5.48 -65.02
C ARG A 84 -82.36 -6.87 -65.65
N HIS A 85 -83.54 -7.40 -65.29
CA HIS A 85 -84.53 -8.23 -66.02
C HIS A 85 -84.35 -9.72 -66.39
N SER A 86 -85.47 -10.44 -66.12
CA SER A 86 -86.16 -11.51 -66.89
C SER A 86 -85.39 -12.82 -67.12
N SER A 87 -85.94 -14.02 -66.98
CA SER A 87 -87.31 -14.50 -67.27
C SER A 87 -87.52 -15.92 -66.69
N SER A 88 -88.80 -16.28 -66.51
CA SER A 88 -89.46 -17.62 -66.45
C SER A 88 -88.80 -18.70 -67.38
N PRO A 89 -89.02 -20.04 -67.28
CA PRO A 89 -90.33 -20.67 -66.94
C PRO A 89 -90.44 -22.13 -66.40
N TYR A 90 -91.70 -22.51 -66.08
CA TYR A 90 -92.36 -23.86 -66.24
C TYR A 90 -91.94 -25.04 -65.32
N ARG A 91 -92.78 -26.02 -64.88
CA ARG A 91 -94.15 -26.53 -65.21
C ARG A 91 -94.61 -27.60 -64.16
N TYR A 92 -95.91 -27.59 -63.82
CA TYR A 92 -96.90 -28.71 -63.65
C TYR A 92 -96.70 -30.00 -62.82
N ARG A 93 -97.77 -30.35 -62.06
CA ARG A 93 -98.75 -31.47 -62.22
C ARG A 93 -99.88 -31.32 -61.17
N THR A 94 -101.19 -31.12 -61.43
CA THR A 94 -102.31 -32.00 -61.90
C THR A 94 -102.39 -33.37 -61.21
N ALA A 95 -103.52 -33.95 -60.77
CA ALA A 95 -104.96 -33.92 -61.11
C ALA A 95 -105.78 -34.66 -59.97
N PRO A 96 -107.08 -35.07 -60.06
CA PRO A 96 -108.03 -35.03 -61.19
C PRO A 96 -109.53 -34.71 -60.93
N ASP A 97 -110.23 -34.58 -62.08
CA ASP A 97 -111.67 -34.52 -62.38
C ASP A 97 -112.40 -35.90 -62.25
N PRO A 98 -113.75 -35.96 -62.29
CA PRO A 98 -114.36 -36.61 -63.47
C PRO A 98 -115.71 -36.02 -63.99
N MET A 99 -115.72 -35.84 -65.32
CA MET A 99 -116.73 -36.30 -66.33
C MET A 99 -118.11 -35.63 -66.43
N GLY A 100 -118.44 -35.19 -67.65
CA GLY A 100 -119.81 -34.95 -68.15
C GLY A 100 -120.23 -35.95 -69.24
N THR A 101 -121.50 -35.91 -69.65
CA THR A 101 -122.12 -36.25 -70.96
C THR A 101 -123.63 -35.86 -70.87
N SER A 102 -124.45 -35.65 -71.90
CA SER A 102 -124.38 -35.92 -73.34
C SER A 102 -125.35 -35.00 -74.13
N ARG A 103 -125.08 -34.88 -75.43
CA ARG A 103 -125.78 -34.06 -76.45
C ARG A 103 -126.62 -34.96 -77.40
N ALA A 104 -127.12 -36.10 -76.91
CA ALA A 104 -127.65 -37.20 -77.76
C ALA A 104 -129.19 -37.33 -77.85
N ASP A 105 -129.98 -36.59 -77.06
CA ASP A 105 -131.41 -36.89 -76.91
C ASP A 105 -132.37 -36.10 -77.83
N ALA A 106 -131.93 -34.99 -78.45
CA ALA A 106 -132.82 -34.15 -79.26
C ALA A 106 -133.13 -34.69 -80.67
N ALA A 107 -132.33 -35.63 -81.20
CA ALA A 107 -132.49 -36.13 -82.57
C ALA A 107 -133.60 -37.19 -82.74
N ARG A 108 -134.16 -37.74 -81.65
CA ARG A 108 -135.14 -38.85 -81.70
C ARG A 108 -136.62 -38.40 -81.73
N LEU A 109 -136.92 -37.16 -81.37
CA LEU A 109 -138.31 -36.64 -81.30
C LEU A 109 -138.93 -36.37 -82.69
N ALA A 110 -138.11 -36.05 -83.70
CA ALA A 110 -138.57 -35.64 -85.03
C ALA A 110 -139.07 -36.81 -85.92
N SER A 111 -138.69 -38.05 -85.62
CA SER A 111 -139.04 -39.22 -86.44
C SER A 111 -140.45 -39.77 -86.14
N ALA A 112 -140.96 -39.56 -84.93
CA ALA A 112 -142.25 -40.11 -84.47
C ALA A 112 -143.48 -39.35 -85.03
N GLN A 113 -143.34 -38.08 -85.41
CA GLN A 113 -144.45 -37.26 -85.92
C GLN A 113 -144.76 -37.53 -87.39
N ASN A 114 -143.76 -37.86 -88.22
CA ASN A 114 -143.96 -38.14 -89.64
C ASN A 114 -144.67 -39.48 -89.91
N ALA A 115 -144.48 -40.49 -89.05
CA ALA A 115 -145.18 -41.78 -89.17
C ALA A 115 -146.69 -41.67 -88.89
N ARG A 116 -147.12 -40.72 -88.04
CA ARG A 116 -148.54 -40.48 -87.73
C ARG A 116 -149.32 -39.89 -88.91
N ALA A 117 -148.68 -39.14 -89.80
CA ALA A 117 -149.34 -38.49 -90.93
C ALA A 117 -149.67 -39.46 -92.10
N GLN A 118 -148.89 -40.52 -92.28
CA GLN A 118 -149.08 -41.49 -93.36
C GLN A 118 -150.22 -42.50 -93.10
N LEU A 119 -150.45 -42.87 -91.82
CA LEU A 119 -151.45 -43.87 -91.45
C LEU A 119 -152.90 -43.36 -91.59
N ALA A 120 -153.12 -42.05 -91.46
CA ALA A 120 -154.43 -41.44 -91.57
C ALA A 120 -154.96 -41.41 -93.02
N ARG A 121 -154.07 -41.26 -94.03
CA ARG A 121 -154.47 -41.22 -95.46
C ARG A 121 -154.94 -42.57 -96.01
N MET A 122 -154.43 -43.68 -95.48
CA MET A 122 -154.82 -45.03 -95.93
C MET A 122 -156.19 -45.47 -95.39
N ARG A 123 -156.64 -44.93 -94.25
CA ARG A 123 -157.94 -45.28 -93.66
C ARG A 123 -159.14 -44.66 -94.39
N ALA A 124 -158.92 -43.67 -95.26
CA ALA A 124 -159.98 -42.97 -95.99
C ALA A 124 -160.53 -43.74 -97.22
N VAL A 125 -159.86 -44.79 -97.71
CA VAL A 125 -160.21 -45.44 -99.00
C VAL A 125 -161.08 -46.71 -98.84
N LYS A 126 -161.36 -47.19 -97.62
CA LYS A 126 -161.97 -48.53 -97.40
C LYS A 126 -163.48 -48.54 -97.11
N ARG A 127 -164.22 -47.46 -97.31
CA ARG A 127 -165.65 -47.39 -96.90
C ARG A 127 -166.69 -47.00 -97.96
N SER A 128 -166.35 -46.90 -99.25
CA SER A 128 -167.37 -46.75 -100.30
C SER A 128 -167.45 -47.99 -101.18
N GLU A 129 -168.67 -48.51 -101.29
CA GLU A 129 -169.06 -49.84 -101.76
C GLU A 129 -169.03 -50.02 -103.29
N LYS A 130 -169.30 -51.27 -103.70
CA LYS A 130 -169.82 -51.62 -105.03
C LYS A 130 -170.78 -50.51 -105.54
N GLU A 131 -170.71 -50.07 -106.78
CA GLU A 131 -170.29 -50.77 -107.99
C GLU A 131 -169.45 -49.88 -108.92
N ASN A 132 -168.37 -50.48 -109.44
CA ASN A 132 -167.38 -50.03 -110.43
C ASN A 132 -166.12 -49.22 -109.98
N ALA A 133 -165.01 -49.98 -109.88
CA ALA A 133 -163.56 -49.63 -109.97
C ALA A 133 -162.77 -49.27 -108.65
N PRO A 134 -161.40 -49.28 -108.60
CA PRO A 134 -160.47 -50.44 -108.56
C PRO A 134 -159.34 -50.43 -107.44
N ARG A 135 -158.75 -51.62 -107.08
CA ARG A 135 -157.42 -51.99 -106.45
C ARG A 135 -156.75 -51.24 -105.21
N VAL A 136 -156.19 -52.00 -104.21
CA VAL A 136 -154.85 -51.89 -103.45
C VAL A 136 -154.79 -52.70 -102.10
N SER A 137 -153.57 -53.11 -101.62
CA SER A 137 -153.19 -54.36 -100.86
C SER A 137 -152.86 -54.32 -99.33
N LEU A 138 -153.10 -55.45 -98.63
CA LEU A 138 -153.10 -55.68 -97.15
C LEU A 138 -151.75 -55.91 -96.42
N ARG A 139 -150.66 -56.38 -97.07
CA ARG A 139 -149.40 -56.76 -96.38
C ARG A 139 -148.60 -55.59 -95.78
N SER A 140 -148.93 -54.34 -96.10
CA SER A 140 -148.20 -53.15 -95.64
C SER A 140 -148.74 -52.56 -94.33
N VAL A 141 -149.94 -52.96 -93.89
CA VAL A 141 -150.61 -52.41 -92.69
C VAL A 141 -150.06 -53.05 -91.41
N GLU A 142 -149.82 -54.37 -91.43
CA GLU A 142 -149.29 -55.13 -90.27
C GLU A 142 -147.87 -54.70 -89.84
N LYS A 143 -147.04 -54.18 -90.75
CA LYS A 143 -145.66 -53.78 -90.46
C LYS A 143 -145.52 -52.40 -89.79
N LEU A 144 -146.57 -51.57 -89.84
CA LEU A 144 -146.56 -50.23 -89.26
C LEU A 144 -147.21 -50.17 -87.87
N GLU A 145 -148.17 -51.05 -87.59
CA GLU A 145 -148.86 -51.11 -86.29
C GLU A 145 -147.95 -51.65 -85.17
N THR A 146 -147.05 -52.59 -85.47
CA THR A 146 -146.04 -53.10 -84.53
C THR A 146 -144.97 -52.06 -84.16
N ARG A 147 -144.67 -51.10 -85.04
CA ARG A 147 -143.67 -50.04 -84.78
C ARG A 147 -144.20 -48.89 -83.94
N LEU A 148 -145.51 -48.62 -83.95
CA LEU A 148 -146.11 -47.51 -83.21
C LEU A 148 -146.30 -47.81 -81.72
N SER A 149 -146.58 -49.08 -81.37
CA SER A 149 -146.71 -49.55 -79.99
C SER A 149 -145.39 -49.50 -79.21
N ALA A 150 -144.28 -49.89 -79.84
CA ALA A 150 -142.96 -49.84 -79.21
C ALA A 150 -142.49 -48.39 -78.93
N ALA A 151 -142.87 -47.42 -79.76
CA ALA A 151 -142.48 -46.02 -79.59
C ALA A 151 -143.20 -45.33 -78.42
N THR A 152 -144.41 -45.79 -78.05
CA THR A 152 -145.25 -45.15 -77.03
C THR A 152 -144.83 -45.51 -75.59
N SER A 153 -144.26 -46.69 -75.34
CA SER A 153 -143.75 -47.04 -74.00
C SER A 153 -142.46 -46.29 -73.64
N THR A 154 -141.59 -46.01 -74.63
CA THR A 154 -140.35 -45.23 -74.41
C THR A 154 -140.59 -43.77 -74.06
N ALA A 155 -141.69 -43.16 -74.52
CA ALA A 155 -142.01 -41.76 -74.22
C ALA A 155 -142.49 -41.56 -72.77
N ALA A 156 -143.20 -42.54 -72.21
CA ALA A 156 -143.67 -42.48 -70.82
C ALA A 156 -142.52 -42.60 -69.81
N ALA A 157 -141.53 -43.45 -70.07
CA ALA A 157 -140.38 -43.65 -69.19
C ALA A 157 -139.42 -42.44 -69.14
N LEU A 158 -139.37 -41.62 -70.20
CA LEU A 158 -138.55 -40.39 -70.22
C LEU A 158 -139.19 -39.26 -69.39
N GLN A 159 -140.52 -39.19 -69.34
CA GLN A 159 -141.27 -38.17 -68.57
C GLN A 159 -141.04 -38.29 -67.06
N GLU A 160 -140.94 -39.51 -66.54
CA GLU A 160 -140.72 -39.78 -65.11
C GLU A 160 -139.29 -39.43 -64.66
N ARG A 161 -138.31 -39.62 -65.55
CA ARG A 161 -136.90 -39.26 -65.28
C ARG A 161 -136.67 -37.75 -65.22
N THR A 162 -137.42 -36.96 -65.99
CA THR A 162 -137.37 -35.48 -65.92
C THR A 162 -137.91 -34.93 -64.61
N ASN A 163 -138.98 -35.51 -64.06
CA ASN A 163 -139.56 -35.05 -62.79
C ASN A 163 -138.62 -35.27 -61.60
N ILE A 164 -137.87 -36.39 -61.58
CA ILE A 164 -136.90 -36.70 -60.53
C ILE A 164 -135.69 -35.74 -60.57
N LEU A 165 -135.20 -35.39 -61.77
CA LEU A 165 -134.08 -34.45 -61.91
C LEU A 165 -134.45 -33.02 -61.49
N GLN A 166 -135.72 -32.63 -61.65
CA GLN A 166 -136.21 -31.32 -61.22
C GLN A 166 -136.24 -31.22 -59.69
N HIS A 167 -136.64 -32.30 -59.00
CA HIS A 167 -136.65 -32.36 -57.53
C HIS A 167 -135.23 -32.34 -56.91
N GLN A 168 -134.22 -32.88 -57.61
CA GLN A 168 -132.82 -32.83 -57.17
C GLN A 168 -132.19 -31.44 -57.34
N ARG A 169 -132.64 -30.65 -58.32
CA ARG A 169 -132.12 -29.29 -58.56
C ARG A 169 -132.53 -28.32 -57.45
N ASP A 170 -133.78 -28.42 -56.98
CA ASP A 170 -134.31 -27.54 -55.93
C ASP A 170 -133.71 -27.88 -54.55
N ALA A 171 -133.41 -29.16 -54.29
CA ALA A 171 -132.67 -29.57 -53.09
C ALA A 171 -131.21 -29.03 -53.07
N HIS A 172 -130.54 -29.01 -54.23
CA HIS A 172 -129.18 -28.48 -54.34
C HIS A 172 -129.12 -26.94 -54.20
N ALA A 173 -130.16 -26.22 -54.61
CA ALA A 173 -130.25 -24.77 -54.44
C ALA A 173 -130.38 -24.37 -52.96
N GLN A 174 -131.17 -25.10 -52.17
CA GLN A 174 -131.30 -24.85 -50.72
C GLN A 174 -130.04 -25.22 -49.93
N ALA A 175 -129.30 -26.26 -50.35
CA ALA A 175 -128.03 -26.63 -49.71
C ALA A 175 -126.93 -25.56 -49.91
N LYS A 176 -126.86 -24.94 -51.10
CA LYS A 176 -125.86 -23.91 -51.41
C LYS A 176 -126.07 -22.61 -50.62
N LEU A 177 -127.33 -22.23 -50.36
CA LEU A 177 -127.66 -21.04 -49.57
C LEU A 177 -127.21 -21.19 -48.10
N ARG A 178 -127.32 -22.40 -47.53
CA ARG A 178 -126.85 -22.71 -46.16
C ARG A 178 -125.32 -22.73 -46.03
N GLN A 179 -124.60 -23.09 -47.10
CA GLN A 179 -123.13 -23.11 -47.09
C GLN A 179 -122.53 -21.70 -47.17
N GLN A 180 -123.17 -20.77 -47.90
CA GLN A 180 -122.70 -19.40 -48.00
C GLN A 180 -122.84 -18.62 -46.68
N SER A 181 -123.98 -18.76 -45.98
CA SER A 181 -124.19 -18.08 -44.69
C SER A 181 -123.21 -18.54 -43.61
N ALA A 182 -122.81 -19.83 -43.61
CA ALA A 182 -121.81 -20.37 -42.68
C ALA A 182 -120.38 -19.86 -42.96
N SER A 183 -120.02 -19.60 -44.23
CA SER A 183 -118.67 -19.12 -44.60
C SER A 183 -118.43 -17.66 -44.23
N GLU A 184 -119.48 -16.82 -44.27
CA GLU A 184 -119.38 -15.40 -43.90
C GLU A 184 -119.22 -15.22 -42.39
N THR A 185 -119.86 -16.08 -41.57
CA THR A 185 -119.67 -16.07 -40.11
C THR A 185 -118.24 -16.47 -39.72
N GLN A 186 -117.62 -17.40 -40.46
CA GLN A 186 -116.25 -17.85 -40.20
C GLN A 186 -115.20 -16.80 -40.62
N ARG A 187 -115.45 -16.05 -41.70
CA ARG A 187 -114.57 -14.95 -42.16
C ARG A 187 -114.59 -13.74 -41.22
N ALA A 188 -115.74 -13.42 -40.62
CA ALA A 188 -115.85 -12.36 -39.62
C ALA A 188 -115.07 -12.67 -38.34
N ALA A 189 -115.07 -13.94 -37.88
CA ALA A 189 -114.30 -14.37 -36.71
C ALA A 189 -112.77 -14.32 -36.93
N LEU A 190 -112.30 -14.65 -38.14
CA LEU A 190 -110.87 -14.65 -38.49
C LEU A 190 -110.26 -13.24 -38.57
N LEU A 191 -111.03 -12.25 -39.05
CA LEU A 191 -110.60 -10.85 -39.11
C LEU A 191 -110.44 -10.21 -37.72
N ALA A 192 -111.31 -10.58 -36.76
CA ALA A 192 -111.19 -10.13 -35.39
C ALA A 192 -109.91 -10.68 -34.71
N ALA A 193 -109.61 -11.98 -34.88
CA ALA A 193 -108.42 -12.60 -34.32
C ALA A 193 -107.09 -12.08 -34.91
N HIS A 194 -107.08 -11.70 -36.20
CA HIS A 194 -105.90 -11.10 -36.85
C HIS A 194 -105.64 -9.66 -36.37
N SER A 195 -106.69 -8.90 -36.04
CA SER A 195 -106.52 -7.55 -35.51
C SER A 195 -105.78 -7.55 -34.17
N GLU A 196 -106.09 -8.50 -33.27
CA GLU A 196 -105.43 -8.61 -31.95
C GLU A 196 -103.97 -9.04 -32.05
N THR A 197 -103.62 -9.89 -33.03
CA THR A 197 -102.22 -10.34 -33.22
C THR A 197 -101.33 -9.26 -33.81
N VAL A 198 -101.86 -8.41 -34.69
CA VAL A 198 -101.11 -7.29 -35.28
C VAL A 198 -100.79 -6.21 -34.22
N THR A 199 -101.73 -5.87 -33.33
CA THR A 199 -101.46 -4.94 -32.22
C THR A 199 -100.45 -5.50 -31.22
N ALA A 200 -100.49 -6.80 -30.93
CA ALA A 200 -99.50 -7.44 -30.06
C ALA A 200 -98.08 -7.43 -30.65
N LEU A 201 -97.94 -7.65 -31.96
CA LEU A 201 -96.63 -7.60 -32.62
C LEU A 201 -96.07 -6.17 -32.70
N SER A 202 -96.91 -5.18 -32.98
CA SER A 202 -96.50 -3.77 -33.00
C SER A 202 -95.99 -3.30 -31.62
N SER A 203 -96.58 -3.74 -30.51
CA SER A 203 -96.08 -3.38 -29.17
C SER A 203 -94.73 -4.03 -28.86
N THR A 204 -94.49 -5.27 -29.29
CA THR A 204 -93.17 -5.92 -29.15
C THR A 204 -92.09 -5.24 -29.98
N VAL A 205 -92.39 -4.79 -31.21
CA VAL A 205 -91.41 -4.08 -32.05
C VAL A 205 -91.00 -2.75 -31.39
N ALA A 206 -91.96 -1.98 -30.89
CA ALA A 206 -91.68 -0.73 -30.17
C ALA A 206 -90.82 -0.96 -28.91
N THR A 207 -91.04 -2.08 -28.22
CA THR A 207 -90.26 -2.45 -27.02
C THR A 207 -88.81 -2.80 -27.40
N LEU A 208 -88.60 -3.54 -28.48
CA LEU A 208 -87.26 -3.91 -28.97
C LEU A 208 -86.49 -2.70 -29.53
N GLU A 209 -87.17 -1.76 -30.18
CA GLU A 209 -86.56 -0.50 -30.62
C GLU A 209 -86.08 0.36 -29.43
N GLY A 210 -86.85 0.40 -28.35
CA GLY A 210 -86.43 1.03 -27.08
C GLY A 210 -85.17 0.39 -26.50
N GLN A 211 -85.14 -0.94 -26.42
CA GLN A 211 -83.97 -1.69 -25.92
C GLN A 211 -82.72 -1.49 -26.79
N LEU A 212 -82.87 -1.41 -28.12
CA LEU A 212 -81.76 -1.17 -29.04
C LEU A 212 -81.16 0.23 -28.85
N SER A 213 -82.01 1.25 -28.65
CA SER A 213 -81.57 2.62 -28.36
C SER A 213 -80.79 2.70 -27.05
N GLU A 214 -81.27 2.02 -26.01
CA GLU A 214 -80.62 1.97 -24.69
C GLU A 214 -79.26 1.23 -24.74
N ALA A 215 -79.19 0.13 -25.51
CA ALA A 215 -77.94 -0.58 -25.76
C ALA A 215 -76.94 0.28 -26.54
N ALA A 216 -77.38 1.04 -27.55
CA ALA A 216 -76.54 1.95 -28.32
C ALA A 216 -75.97 3.08 -27.45
N ALA A 217 -76.78 3.65 -26.56
CA ALA A 217 -76.32 4.65 -25.59
C ALA A 217 -75.27 4.07 -24.61
N THR A 218 -75.48 2.83 -24.15
CA THR A 218 -74.55 2.13 -23.26
C THR A 218 -73.20 1.84 -23.95
N ILE A 219 -73.22 1.41 -25.22
CA ILE A 219 -71.99 1.20 -26.00
C ILE A 219 -71.20 2.51 -26.16
N LEU A 220 -71.88 3.63 -26.39
CA LEU A 220 -71.22 4.94 -26.50
C LEU A 220 -70.55 5.36 -25.18
N ASP A 221 -71.23 5.15 -24.06
CA ASP A 221 -70.67 5.44 -22.72
C ASP A 221 -69.47 4.54 -22.41
N LEU A 222 -69.55 3.24 -22.72
CA LEU A 222 -68.43 2.31 -22.55
C LEU A 222 -67.23 2.68 -23.42
N ARG A 223 -67.43 3.16 -24.66
CA ARG A 223 -66.34 3.66 -25.51
C ARG A 223 -65.68 4.91 -24.93
N LYS A 224 -66.44 5.82 -24.34
CA LYS A 224 -65.89 7.00 -23.64
C LYS A 224 -65.07 6.58 -22.42
N LYS A 225 -65.58 5.63 -21.64
CA LYS A 225 -64.88 5.06 -20.48
C LYS A 225 -63.60 4.32 -20.89
N LEU A 226 -63.62 3.55 -21.97
CA LEU A 226 -62.45 2.87 -22.53
C LEU A 226 -61.36 3.88 -22.94
N LYS A 227 -61.72 4.91 -23.71
CA LYS A 227 -60.77 5.95 -24.13
C LYS A 227 -60.19 6.72 -22.93
N ALA A 228 -61.00 6.98 -21.91
CA ALA A 228 -60.54 7.59 -20.67
C ALA A 228 -59.58 6.68 -19.89
N ALA A 229 -59.81 5.36 -19.90
CA ALA A 229 -58.91 4.37 -19.31
C ALA A 229 -57.59 4.24 -20.09
N GLU A 230 -57.63 4.23 -21.42
CA GLU A 230 -56.44 4.23 -22.29
C GLU A 230 -55.57 5.47 -22.04
N MET A 231 -56.18 6.67 -21.98
CA MET A 231 -55.46 7.90 -21.64
C MET A 231 -54.93 7.93 -20.21
N ARG A 232 -55.52 7.15 -19.29
CA ARG A 232 -54.95 6.98 -17.94
C ARG A 232 -53.76 6.03 -18.01
N LEU A 233 -53.86 4.92 -18.74
CA LEU A 233 -52.77 3.96 -18.94
C LEU A 233 -51.53 4.61 -19.54
N ASP A 234 -51.69 5.38 -20.63
CA ASP A 234 -50.58 6.11 -21.28
C ASP A 234 -49.89 7.10 -20.32
N ARG A 235 -50.69 7.83 -19.51
CA ARG A 235 -50.14 8.71 -18.46
C ARG A 235 -49.42 7.94 -17.36
N PHE A 236 -49.91 6.77 -16.98
CA PHE A 236 -49.24 5.90 -16.00
C PHE A 236 -47.94 5.32 -16.56
N GLU A 237 -47.92 4.88 -17.82
CA GLU A 237 -46.72 4.36 -18.48
C GLU A 237 -45.65 5.45 -18.58
N LYS A 238 -46.02 6.66 -19.01
CA LYS A 238 -45.10 7.81 -19.03
C LYS A 238 -44.58 8.18 -17.64
N ALA A 239 -45.46 8.20 -16.63
CA ALA A 239 -45.04 8.48 -15.25
C ALA A 239 -44.13 7.38 -14.67
N ARG A 240 -44.36 6.11 -15.05
CA ARG A 240 -43.50 4.98 -14.68
C ARG A 240 -42.13 5.11 -15.34
N ASP A 241 -42.08 5.41 -16.62
CA ASP A 241 -40.83 5.53 -17.36
C ASP A 241 -40.00 6.73 -16.83
N ASP A 242 -40.63 7.88 -16.59
CA ASP A 242 -40.01 9.04 -15.91
C ASP A 242 -39.51 8.71 -14.49
N TYR A 243 -40.22 7.86 -13.76
CA TYR A 243 -39.80 7.40 -12.42
C TYR A 243 -38.61 6.44 -12.51
N CYS A 244 -38.63 5.51 -13.46
CA CYS A 244 -37.55 4.58 -13.75
C CYS A 244 -36.29 5.34 -14.16
N GLU A 245 -36.36 6.28 -15.12
CA GLU A 245 -35.23 7.10 -15.55
C GLU A 245 -34.66 7.93 -14.39
N ARG A 246 -35.50 8.60 -13.60
CA ARG A 246 -35.03 9.34 -12.42
C ARG A 246 -34.37 8.44 -11.38
N THR A 247 -34.91 7.24 -11.19
CA THR A 247 -34.35 6.26 -10.24
C THR A 247 -33.02 5.70 -10.73
N VAL A 248 -32.91 5.35 -12.01
CA VAL A 248 -31.66 4.90 -12.65
C VAL A 248 -30.63 6.02 -12.61
N ALA A 249 -30.97 7.24 -13.03
CA ALA A 249 -30.06 8.39 -12.98
C ALA A 249 -29.62 8.74 -11.55
N ARG A 250 -30.48 8.55 -10.55
CA ARG A 250 -30.10 8.68 -9.13
C ARG A 250 -29.14 7.57 -8.72
N LYS A 251 -29.44 6.31 -9.05
CA LYS A 251 -28.59 5.16 -8.70
C LYS A 251 -27.23 5.19 -9.40
N VAL A 252 -27.19 5.61 -10.66
CA VAL A 252 -25.96 5.86 -11.42
C VAL A 252 -25.16 6.98 -10.75
N ARG A 253 -25.79 8.13 -10.43
CA ARG A 253 -25.09 9.21 -9.70
C ARG A 253 -24.58 8.77 -8.33
N GLU A 254 -25.36 7.99 -7.57
CA GLU A 254 -24.93 7.42 -6.28
C GLU A 254 -23.73 6.47 -6.47
N ALA A 255 -23.72 5.66 -7.53
CA ALA A 255 -22.64 4.71 -7.83
C ALA A 255 -21.37 5.40 -8.38
N THR A 256 -21.52 6.50 -9.13
CA THR A 256 -20.40 7.23 -9.75
C THR A 256 -19.89 8.39 -8.88
N THR A 257 -20.49 8.65 -7.72
CA THR A 257 -20.05 9.73 -6.81
C THR A 257 -19.18 9.19 -5.69
N LEU A 258 -17.91 9.61 -5.64
CA LEU A 258 -17.04 9.30 -4.50
C LEU A 258 -17.28 10.32 -3.37
N HIS A 259 -17.92 9.85 -2.30
CA HIS A 259 -18.19 10.66 -1.11
C HIS A 259 -16.97 10.76 -0.20
N MET A 260 -16.33 11.93 -0.21
CA MET A 260 -15.17 12.19 0.65
C MET A 260 -15.56 12.38 2.13
N LYS A 261 -16.79 12.83 2.39
CA LYS A 261 -17.32 13.10 3.74
C LYS A 261 -18.72 12.51 3.91
N ILE A 262 -18.98 12.02 5.12
CA ILE A 262 -20.31 11.65 5.60
C ILE A 262 -20.59 12.51 6.85
N SER A 263 -21.73 13.20 6.87
CA SER A 263 -22.12 14.11 7.95
C SER A 263 -21.02 15.13 8.33
N GLY A 264 -20.37 15.71 7.31
CA GLY A 264 -19.30 16.70 7.48
C GLY A 264 -17.93 16.15 7.91
N ARG A 265 -17.80 14.84 8.11
CA ARG A 265 -16.56 14.18 8.57
C ARG A 265 -15.96 13.32 7.46
N TYR A 266 -14.64 13.39 7.28
CA TYR A 266 -13.94 12.46 6.39
C TYR A 266 -14.03 11.04 6.95
N THR A 267 -14.40 10.09 6.08
CA THR A 267 -14.53 8.67 6.40
C THR A 267 -13.15 8.06 6.63
N ASP A 268 -13.09 6.95 7.36
CA ASP A 268 -11.82 6.27 7.64
C ASP A 268 -11.12 5.75 6.35
N PRO A 269 -11.84 5.20 5.33
CA PRO A 269 -11.24 4.87 4.04
C PRO A 269 -10.58 6.06 3.32
N VAL A 270 -11.18 7.26 3.39
CA VAL A 270 -10.60 8.47 2.79
C VAL A 270 -9.34 8.92 3.54
N ARG A 271 -9.35 8.82 4.88
CA ARG A 271 -8.18 9.13 5.70
C ARG A 271 -7.03 8.17 5.42
N ASP A 272 -7.34 6.87 5.33
CA ASP A 272 -6.38 5.81 5.02
C ASP A 272 -5.81 5.99 3.59
N LEU A 273 -6.64 6.31 2.59
CA LEU A 273 -6.18 6.63 1.23
C LEU A 273 -5.19 7.80 1.23
N VAL A 274 -5.51 8.89 1.95
CA VAL A 274 -4.64 10.06 2.03
C VAL A 274 -3.32 9.71 2.73
N ALA A 275 -3.38 8.95 3.82
CA ALA A 275 -2.19 8.47 4.50
C ALA A 275 -1.35 7.57 3.58
N ASP A 276 -1.96 6.67 2.82
CA ASP A 276 -1.28 5.81 1.85
C ASP A 276 -0.56 6.63 0.77
N LEU A 277 -1.23 7.63 0.18
CA LEU A 277 -0.63 8.49 -0.85
C LEU A 277 0.63 9.21 -0.33
N VAL A 278 0.58 9.74 0.90
CA VAL A 278 1.72 10.47 1.47
C VAL A 278 2.80 9.52 1.98
N CYS A 279 2.42 8.56 2.81
CA CYS A 279 3.36 7.72 3.55
C CYS A 279 3.93 6.59 2.68
N LEU A 280 3.17 6.03 1.75
CA LEU A 280 3.62 4.96 0.85
C LEU A 280 3.96 5.50 -0.53
N GLY A 281 3.08 6.30 -1.13
CA GLY A 281 3.26 6.91 -2.46
C GLY A 281 4.21 8.10 -2.49
N ASN A 282 4.67 8.60 -1.34
CA ASN A 282 5.53 9.77 -1.22
C ASN A 282 4.97 11.04 -1.90
N VAL A 283 3.64 11.15 -2.03
CA VAL A 283 2.96 12.30 -2.64
C VAL A 283 3.09 13.52 -1.72
N PRO A 284 3.58 14.69 -2.21
CA PRO A 284 3.59 15.93 -1.44
C PRO A 284 2.20 16.31 -0.95
N THR A 285 2.11 16.89 0.26
CA THR A 285 0.81 17.14 0.93
C THR A 285 -0.14 18.04 0.14
N GLU A 286 0.42 18.96 -0.63
CA GLU A 286 -0.22 19.91 -1.52
C GLU A 286 -0.73 19.27 -2.82
N HIS A 287 -0.18 18.13 -3.22
CA HIS A 287 -0.55 17.42 -4.44
C HIS A 287 -1.53 16.28 -4.19
N VAL A 288 -1.73 15.86 -2.94
CA VAL A 288 -2.74 14.84 -2.60
C VAL A 288 -4.13 15.13 -3.20
N PRO A 289 -4.67 16.36 -3.11
CA PRO A 289 -5.98 16.67 -3.70
C PRO A 289 -6.02 16.45 -5.21
N LEU A 290 -4.96 16.89 -5.90
CA LEU A 290 -4.83 16.75 -7.35
C LEU A 290 -4.72 15.28 -7.75
N VAL A 291 -3.92 14.48 -7.04
CA VAL A 291 -3.79 13.04 -7.31
C VAL A 291 -5.13 12.33 -7.14
N ILE A 292 -5.89 12.65 -6.08
CA ILE A 292 -7.23 12.07 -5.87
C ILE A 292 -8.18 12.47 -7.02
N GLN A 293 -8.13 13.73 -7.47
CA GLN A 293 -8.93 14.21 -8.59
C GLN A 293 -8.57 13.47 -9.88
N LEU A 294 -7.29 13.38 -10.24
CA LEU A 294 -6.83 12.70 -11.45
C LEU A 294 -7.23 11.22 -11.48
N VAL A 295 -7.13 10.52 -10.34
CA VAL A 295 -7.54 9.11 -10.25
C VAL A 295 -9.06 8.97 -10.34
N ALA A 296 -9.82 9.87 -9.71
CA ALA A 296 -11.28 9.87 -9.81
C ALA A 296 -11.75 10.13 -11.26
N ASP A 297 -11.16 11.13 -11.92
CA ASP A 297 -11.45 11.47 -13.32
C ASP A 297 -11.13 10.29 -14.25
N CYS A 298 -9.96 9.66 -14.07
CA CYS A 298 -9.56 8.47 -14.83
C CYS A 298 -10.51 7.29 -14.62
N ALA A 299 -11.07 7.14 -13.42
CA ALA A 299 -12.03 6.10 -13.09
C ALA A 299 -13.49 6.44 -13.47
N GLY A 300 -13.74 7.60 -14.09
CA GLY A 300 -15.10 8.06 -14.40
C GLY A 300 -15.94 8.41 -13.16
N LEU A 301 -15.29 8.66 -12.02
CA LEU A 301 -15.93 9.02 -10.77
C LEU A 301 -16.03 10.54 -10.63
N THR A 302 -17.19 11.01 -10.20
CA THR A 302 -17.39 12.41 -9.83
C THR A 302 -17.11 12.58 -8.33
N LEU A 303 -16.21 13.49 -7.98
CA LEU A 303 -16.02 13.85 -6.58
C LEU A 303 -17.15 14.77 -6.12
N SER A 304 -17.73 14.48 -4.95
CA SER A 304 -18.81 15.33 -4.41
C SER A 304 -18.34 16.80 -4.29
N PRO A 305 -19.22 17.82 -4.50
CA PRO A 305 -18.85 19.24 -4.43
C PRO A 305 -18.26 19.74 -3.08
N ALA A 306 -18.25 18.88 -2.06
CA ALA A 306 -17.69 19.16 -0.75
C ALA A 306 -16.15 19.08 -0.78
N ARG A 307 -15.50 20.26 -0.73
CA ARG A 307 -14.05 20.54 -0.54
C ARG A 307 -13.15 19.30 -0.43
N LEU A 308 -12.30 19.11 -1.46
CA LEU A 308 -11.14 18.22 -1.44
C LEU A 308 -10.35 18.34 -0.12
N VAL A 309 -9.60 17.29 0.21
CA VAL A 309 -8.84 17.21 1.45
C VAL A 309 -7.84 18.36 1.53
N SER A 310 -7.95 19.24 2.53
CA SER A 310 -7.02 20.36 2.66
C SER A 310 -5.64 19.90 3.15
N PRO A 311 -4.52 20.58 2.81
CA PRO A 311 -3.19 20.21 3.29
C PRO A 311 -3.06 20.09 4.83
N PRO A 312 -3.72 20.95 5.66
CA PRO A 312 -3.77 20.72 7.10
C PRO A 312 -4.47 19.41 7.50
N SER A 313 -5.53 19.01 6.78
CA SER A 313 -6.21 17.73 7.01
C SER A 313 -5.32 16.55 6.63
N VAL A 314 -4.62 16.64 5.49
CA VAL A 314 -3.61 15.64 5.08
C VAL A 314 -2.58 15.43 6.18
N ARG A 315 -1.99 16.51 6.70
CA ARG A 315 -0.99 16.42 7.78
C ARG A 315 -1.55 15.78 9.05
N ARG A 316 -2.81 16.04 9.38
CA ARG A 316 -3.49 15.40 10.52
C ARG A 316 -3.69 13.90 10.30
N PHE A 317 -4.12 13.48 9.11
CA PHE A 317 -4.34 12.05 8.83
C PHE A 317 -3.03 11.27 8.89
N VAL A 318 -1.92 11.86 8.42
CA VAL A 318 -0.57 11.28 8.58
C VAL A 318 -0.21 11.12 10.06
N ARG A 319 -0.49 12.11 10.91
CA ARG A 319 -0.25 12.02 12.37
C ARG A 319 -1.14 10.98 13.04
N GLU A 320 -2.40 10.86 12.63
CA GLU A 320 -3.33 9.85 13.13
C GLU A 320 -2.79 8.43 12.87
N VAL A 321 -2.30 8.15 11.66
CA VAL A 321 -1.69 6.82 11.38
C VAL A 321 -0.33 6.64 12.06
N GLY A 322 0.39 7.72 12.35
CA GLY A 322 1.60 7.68 13.18
C GLY A 322 1.30 7.22 14.61
N LEU A 323 0.25 7.76 15.23
CA LEU A 323 -0.22 7.30 16.53
C LEU A 323 -0.71 5.85 16.47
N GLY A 324 -1.38 5.46 15.38
CA GLY A 324 -1.70 4.05 15.13
C GLY A 324 -0.46 3.15 15.06
N SER A 325 0.65 3.65 14.54
CA SER A 325 1.93 2.92 14.46
C SER A 325 2.59 2.78 15.84
N GLU A 326 2.41 3.75 16.74
CA GLU A 326 2.84 3.67 18.14
C GLU A 326 2.02 2.63 18.90
N ILE A 327 0.68 2.64 18.75
CA ILE A 327 -0.20 1.65 19.38
C ILE A 327 0.14 0.24 18.88
N GLN A 328 0.31 0.07 17.56
CA GLN A 328 0.71 -1.23 16.98
C GLN A 328 2.03 -1.75 17.57
N ALA A 329 3.01 -0.87 17.77
CA ALA A 329 4.28 -1.24 18.37
C ALA A 329 4.11 -1.61 19.85
N ALA A 330 3.31 -0.84 20.60
CA ALA A 330 3.03 -1.11 22.01
C ALA A 330 2.31 -2.45 22.22
N GLU A 331 1.25 -2.73 21.45
CA GLU A 331 0.56 -4.02 21.46
C GLU A 331 1.52 -5.15 21.06
N GLY A 332 2.31 -4.93 20.01
CA GLY A 332 3.28 -5.89 19.48
C GLY A 332 4.32 -6.36 20.49
N VAL A 333 4.77 -5.48 21.39
CA VAL A 333 5.73 -5.80 22.47
C VAL A 333 5.05 -6.25 23.77
N ASN A 334 3.79 -5.85 23.99
CA ASN A 334 3.03 -6.22 25.19
C ASN A 334 2.48 -7.66 25.14
N LYS A 335 2.21 -8.20 23.94
CA LYS A 335 1.71 -9.57 23.71
C LYS A 335 2.38 -10.64 24.58
N GLU A 336 1.59 -11.54 25.15
CA GLU A 336 2.08 -12.64 25.99
C GLU A 336 3.02 -13.60 25.22
N SER A 337 2.75 -13.81 23.92
CA SER A 337 3.58 -14.66 23.06
C SER A 337 4.98 -14.11 22.79
N VAL A 338 5.32 -12.88 23.22
CA VAL A 338 6.67 -12.31 23.08
C VAL A 338 7.61 -12.97 24.08
N SER A 339 8.62 -13.68 23.58
CA SER A 339 9.65 -14.34 24.38
C SER A 339 10.79 -13.39 24.76
N SER A 340 11.17 -12.48 23.86
CA SER A 340 12.24 -11.53 24.12
C SER A 340 12.13 -10.23 23.31
N LEU A 341 12.77 -9.18 23.81
CA LEU A 341 12.89 -7.86 23.20
C LEU A 341 14.37 -7.45 23.11
N CYS A 342 14.77 -6.98 21.94
CA CYS A 342 16.05 -6.35 21.67
C CYS A 342 15.86 -4.87 21.34
N PHE A 343 16.60 -3.98 22.02
CA PHE A 343 16.58 -2.55 21.73
C PHE A 343 17.70 -2.17 20.77
N GLY A 344 17.32 -1.60 19.63
CA GLY A 344 18.25 -1.10 18.62
C GLY A 344 18.27 0.42 18.60
N ALA A 345 19.46 1.03 18.60
CA ALA A 345 19.61 2.48 18.42
C ALA A 345 20.83 2.86 17.56
N ASP A 346 20.74 4.02 16.91
CA ASP A 346 21.86 4.64 16.20
C ASP A 346 21.78 6.16 16.22
N GLY A 347 22.93 6.81 16.27
CA GLY A 347 23.05 8.26 16.39
C GLY A 347 23.77 8.90 15.21
N THR A 348 23.30 10.06 14.76
CA THR A 348 24.06 10.91 13.84
C THR A 348 23.88 12.38 14.14
N SER A 349 24.86 13.19 13.74
CA SER A 349 24.66 14.63 13.61
C SER A 349 24.24 15.01 12.18
N ASP A 350 23.41 16.04 12.05
CA ASP A 350 23.14 16.75 10.79
C ASP A 350 23.04 18.26 11.09
N ARG A 351 23.85 19.07 10.38
CA ARG A 351 23.93 20.54 10.55
C ARG A 351 24.00 21.00 12.01
N LYS A 352 24.88 20.39 12.80
CA LYS A 352 25.10 20.66 14.25
C LYS A 352 23.94 20.26 15.17
N MET A 353 22.93 19.56 14.69
CA MET A 353 21.90 18.94 15.52
C MET A 353 22.14 17.44 15.64
N GLN A 354 21.82 16.85 16.80
CA GLN A 354 21.91 15.41 17.03
C GLN A 354 20.57 14.73 16.75
N PHE A 355 20.62 13.53 16.19
CA PHE A 355 19.47 12.69 15.88
C PHE A 355 19.74 11.26 16.33
N MET A 356 18.73 10.61 16.89
CA MET A 356 18.80 9.23 17.40
C MET A 356 17.65 8.42 16.81
N ALA A 357 17.96 7.41 16.01
CA ALA A 357 17.00 6.43 15.50
C ALA A 357 16.82 5.30 16.52
N ARG A 358 15.60 4.78 16.64
CA ARG A 358 15.29 3.66 17.53
C ARG A 358 14.37 2.63 16.89
N HIS A 359 14.63 1.36 17.20
CA HIS A 359 13.75 0.22 16.91
C HIS A 359 13.70 -0.74 18.11
N ILE A 360 12.60 -1.46 18.24
CA ILE A 360 12.51 -2.64 19.13
C ILE A 360 12.28 -3.87 18.26
N THR A 361 13.06 -4.92 18.47
CA THR A 361 12.83 -6.22 17.82
C THR A 361 12.22 -7.16 18.84
N ALA A 362 11.06 -7.72 18.52
CA ALA A 362 10.38 -8.72 19.32
C ALA A 362 10.58 -10.11 18.70
N MET A 363 10.93 -11.09 19.54
CA MET A 363 10.90 -12.51 19.23
C MET A 363 9.63 -13.11 19.84
N TYR A 364 8.92 -13.93 19.08
CA TYR A 364 7.71 -14.61 19.52
C TYR A 364 8.02 -16.08 19.84
N GLY A 365 7.17 -16.70 20.67
CA GLY A 365 7.33 -18.10 21.09
C GLY A 365 7.23 -19.12 19.96
N ASP A 366 6.67 -18.74 18.81
CA ASP A 366 6.62 -19.55 17.58
C ASP A 366 7.92 -19.49 16.74
N GLY A 367 8.93 -18.74 17.20
CA GLY A 367 10.18 -18.53 16.49
C GLY A 367 10.16 -17.37 15.49
N SER A 368 9.00 -16.73 15.27
CA SER A 368 8.93 -15.56 14.40
C SER A 368 9.48 -14.30 15.07
N SER A 369 10.01 -13.37 14.28
CA SER A 369 10.49 -12.08 14.78
C SER A 369 9.86 -10.90 14.05
N GLN A 370 9.65 -9.79 14.77
CA GLN A 370 9.12 -8.55 14.23
C GLN A 370 9.89 -7.34 14.76
N MET A 371 10.33 -6.47 13.85
CA MET A 371 10.98 -5.21 14.18
C MET A 371 9.99 -4.03 14.09
N PHE A 372 9.89 -3.26 15.16
CA PHE A 372 9.08 -2.05 15.27
C PHE A 372 9.97 -0.80 15.23
N CYS A 373 9.77 0.04 14.22
CA CYS A 373 10.36 1.37 14.13
C CYS A 373 9.66 2.32 15.09
N LEU A 374 10.45 2.99 15.95
CA LEU A 374 9.97 4.02 16.88
C LEU A 374 10.26 5.44 16.38
N GLY A 375 10.84 5.58 15.20
CA GLY A 375 11.16 6.85 14.58
C GLY A 375 12.50 7.43 15.02
N ILE A 376 12.67 8.74 14.81
CA ILE A 376 13.87 9.49 15.14
C ILE A 376 13.55 10.51 16.23
N GLU A 377 14.37 10.57 17.26
CA GLU A 377 14.41 11.65 18.24
C GLU A 377 15.51 12.65 17.89
N ARG A 378 15.36 13.91 18.32
CA ARG A 378 16.38 14.95 18.21
C ARG A 378 16.85 15.35 19.60
N PRO A 379 17.69 14.54 20.26
CA PRO A 379 18.16 14.83 21.61
C PRO A 379 19.04 16.08 21.65
N VAL A 380 19.16 16.70 22.83
CA VAL A 380 19.98 17.91 23.03
C VAL A 380 21.48 17.61 22.96
N ASP A 381 21.88 16.39 23.32
CA ASP A 381 23.24 15.87 23.16
C ASP A 381 23.22 14.34 22.90
N HIS A 382 24.42 13.74 22.84
CA HIS A 382 24.63 12.31 22.60
C HIS A 382 25.10 11.57 23.87
N THR A 383 24.89 12.15 25.05
CA THR A 383 25.35 11.49 26.29
C THR A 383 24.55 10.23 26.56
N ALA A 384 25.19 9.28 27.25
CA ALA A 384 24.54 8.02 27.61
C ALA A 384 23.27 8.24 28.46
N ALA A 385 23.29 9.25 29.32
CA ALA A 385 22.18 9.63 30.19
C ALA A 385 20.99 10.19 29.40
N VAL A 386 21.23 11.09 28.45
CA VAL A 386 20.15 11.62 27.58
C VAL A 386 19.57 10.52 26.69
N THR A 387 20.42 9.63 26.17
CA THR A 387 19.96 8.50 25.35
C THR A 387 19.12 7.51 26.17
N HIS A 388 19.53 7.22 27.41
CA HIS A 388 18.78 6.40 28.37
C HIS A 388 17.43 7.02 28.74
N ALA A 389 17.41 8.30 29.10
CA ALA A 389 16.18 9.02 29.40
C ALA A 389 15.21 9.02 28.22
N GLY A 390 15.72 9.16 26.99
CA GLY A 390 14.90 9.06 25.79
C GLY A 390 14.28 7.68 25.58
N TRP A 391 14.95 6.59 25.97
CA TRP A 391 14.36 5.24 25.99
C TRP A 391 13.22 5.13 27.00
N LEU A 392 13.43 5.60 28.23
CA LEU A 392 12.38 5.57 29.27
C LEU A 392 11.14 6.37 28.85
N ASN A 393 11.33 7.61 28.37
CA ASN A 393 10.24 8.43 27.84
C ASN A 393 9.52 7.76 26.66
N GLY A 394 10.26 7.03 25.82
CA GLY A 394 9.70 6.26 24.71
C GLY A 394 8.82 5.12 25.18
N ILE A 395 9.26 4.36 26.19
CA ILE A 395 8.51 3.26 26.80
C ILE A 395 7.26 3.79 27.50
N ASP A 396 7.38 4.90 28.24
CA ASP A 396 6.24 5.58 28.87
C ASP A 396 5.21 6.00 27.83
N THR A 397 5.67 6.55 26.69
CA THR A 397 4.79 6.92 25.58
C THR A 397 4.07 5.71 24.98
N LEU A 398 4.75 4.56 24.85
CA LEU A 398 4.14 3.32 24.36
C LEU A 398 3.07 2.80 25.34
N ALA A 399 3.35 2.82 26.64
CA ALA A 399 2.38 2.45 27.67
C ALA A 399 1.13 3.36 27.63
N ASP A 400 1.33 4.68 27.59
CA ASP A 400 0.23 5.66 27.59
C ASP A 400 -0.72 5.49 26.38
N VAL A 401 -0.17 5.22 25.19
CA VAL A 401 -1.00 5.04 23.98
C VAL A 401 -1.72 3.70 23.96
N HIS A 402 -1.06 2.67 24.49
CA HIS A 402 -1.63 1.34 24.61
C HIS A 402 -2.83 1.38 25.56
N ASP A 403 -2.62 1.86 26.79
CA ASP A 403 -3.66 1.91 27.81
C ASP A 403 -4.81 2.84 27.41
N GLY A 404 -4.51 3.94 26.72
CA GLY A 404 -5.55 4.80 26.17
C GLY A 404 -6.37 4.14 25.05
N ALA A 405 -5.76 3.27 24.24
CA ALA A 405 -6.46 2.49 23.22
C ALA A 405 -7.31 1.38 23.84
N ALA A 406 -6.75 0.63 24.79
CA ALA A 406 -7.41 -0.41 25.58
C ALA A 406 -8.64 0.14 26.32
N ALA A 407 -8.48 1.29 27.00
CA ALA A 407 -9.59 1.98 27.68
C ALA A 407 -10.67 2.47 26.72
N ALA A 408 -10.35 2.74 25.44
CA ALA A 408 -11.36 3.17 24.46
C ALA A 408 -12.32 2.04 24.06
N ILE A 409 -11.94 0.79 24.29
CA ILE A 409 -12.76 -0.39 23.99
C ILE A 409 -13.22 -1.15 25.23
N ASP A 410 -12.95 -0.62 26.42
CA ASP A 410 -13.21 -1.26 27.70
C ASP A 410 -12.52 -2.64 27.80
N ALA A 411 -11.28 -2.71 27.28
CA ALA A 411 -10.49 -3.93 27.36
C ALA A 411 -10.24 -4.31 28.84
N PRO A 412 -10.21 -5.60 29.18
CA PRO A 412 -9.95 -6.05 30.53
C PRO A 412 -8.55 -5.65 31.01
N ASP A 413 -8.38 -5.56 32.33
CA ASP A 413 -7.17 -5.01 32.96
C ASP A 413 -5.89 -5.82 32.67
N ASP A 414 -6.05 -7.11 32.33
CA ASP A 414 -4.96 -8.00 31.94
C ASP A 414 -4.33 -7.66 30.58
N ASP A 415 -5.04 -6.91 29.75
CA ASP A 415 -4.58 -6.39 28.46
C ASP A 415 -3.71 -5.13 28.62
N LYS A 416 -3.72 -4.45 29.78
CA LYS A 416 -2.94 -3.23 30.00
C LYS A 416 -1.43 -3.43 29.79
N PHE A 417 -0.76 -2.34 29.42
CA PHE A 417 0.69 -2.32 29.27
C PHE A 417 1.35 -2.42 30.64
N THR A 418 1.90 -3.59 30.95
CA THR A 418 2.56 -3.81 32.25
C THR A 418 4.07 -3.67 32.10
N ARG A 419 4.62 -2.63 32.74
CA ARG A 419 6.07 -2.41 32.83
C ARG A 419 6.87 -3.65 33.28
N PRO A 420 6.44 -4.43 34.29
CA PRO A 420 7.19 -5.64 34.67
C PRO A 420 7.26 -6.66 33.54
N ARG A 421 6.14 -6.95 32.85
CA ARG A 421 6.14 -7.88 31.71
C ARG A 421 7.03 -7.37 30.59
N PHE A 422 7.00 -6.07 30.31
CA PHE A 422 7.85 -5.45 29.29
C PHE A 422 9.35 -5.57 29.64
N TRP A 423 9.76 -5.17 30.84
CA TRP A 423 11.16 -5.23 31.26
C TRP A 423 11.67 -6.66 31.40
N LYS A 424 10.83 -7.62 31.81
CA LYS A 424 11.20 -9.05 31.85
C LYS A 424 11.56 -9.60 30.47
N LYS A 425 10.91 -9.11 29.41
CA LYS A 425 11.20 -9.50 28.04
C LYS A 425 12.44 -8.81 27.48
N PHE A 426 12.89 -7.69 28.05
CA PHE A 426 14.08 -6.96 27.59
C PHE A 426 15.36 -7.70 27.97
N VAL A 427 16.00 -8.33 26.98
CA VAL A 427 17.17 -9.19 27.18
C VAL A 427 18.35 -8.83 26.27
N ALA A 428 18.21 -7.86 25.37
CA ALA A 428 19.30 -7.52 24.48
C ALA A 428 19.35 -6.07 24.01
N THR A 429 20.54 -5.60 23.69
CA THR A 429 20.75 -4.34 22.95
C THR A 429 21.60 -4.56 21.69
N ASN A 430 21.30 -3.77 20.66
CA ASN A 430 22.04 -3.69 19.40
C ASN A 430 22.41 -2.22 19.12
N SER A 431 23.70 -1.93 18.98
CA SER A 431 24.20 -0.60 18.65
C SER A 431 25.53 -0.68 17.92
N ASP A 432 26.07 0.46 17.54
CA ASP A 432 27.49 0.55 17.20
C ASP A 432 28.39 0.23 18.41
N HIS A 433 29.71 0.18 18.19
CA HIS A 433 30.71 -0.07 19.22
C HIS A 433 31.15 1.21 19.97
N ALA A 434 30.31 2.26 20.00
CA ALA A 434 30.66 3.51 20.67
C ALA A 434 30.57 3.38 22.20
N SER A 435 31.47 4.06 22.92
CA SER A 435 31.59 3.92 24.38
C SER A 435 30.38 4.45 25.15
N ASP A 436 29.73 5.48 24.62
CA ASP A 436 28.48 6.04 25.11
C ASP A 436 27.33 5.04 24.96
N MET A 437 27.22 4.35 23.83
CA MET A 437 26.22 3.28 23.63
C MET A 437 26.43 2.08 24.56
N GLY A 438 27.69 1.72 24.83
CA GLY A 438 28.04 0.75 25.87
C GLY A 438 27.58 1.19 27.26
N SER A 439 27.74 2.49 27.59
CA SER A 439 27.26 3.06 28.85
C SER A 439 25.73 3.12 28.92
N THR A 440 25.04 3.46 27.84
CA THR A 440 23.57 3.43 27.77
C THR A 440 23.03 2.04 27.99
N SER A 441 23.64 1.01 27.37
CA SER A 441 23.25 -0.38 27.58
C SER A 441 23.33 -0.77 29.06
N ASN A 442 24.43 -0.41 29.74
CA ASN A 442 24.57 -0.68 31.18
C ASN A 442 23.49 0.02 32.03
N MET A 443 23.14 1.26 31.69
CA MET A 443 22.07 2.00 32.38
C MET A 443 20.69 1.35 32.16
N LEU A 444 20.42 0.85 30.95
CA LEU A 444 19.18 0.13 30.63
C LEU A 444 19.09 -1.20 31.38
N VAL A 445 20.18 -1.97 31.45
CA VAL A 445 20.23 -3.21 32.24
C VAL A 445 19.99 -2.92 33.72
N TRP A 446 20.66 -1.92 34.28
CA TRP A 446 20.44 -1.52 35.67
C TRP A 446 18.98 -1.13 35.92
N THR A 447 18.38 -0.39 34.99
CA THR A 447 16.97 0.01 35.11
C THR A 447 16.05 -1.20 35.03
N ARG A 448 16.30 -2.13 34.11
CA ARG A 448 15.56 -3.39 34.01
C ARG A 448 15.60 -4.15 35.32
N ASP A 449 16.80 -4.39 35.85
CA ASP A 449 17.01 -5.17 37.08
C ASP A 449 16.32 -4.48 38.28
N ASP A 450 16.45 -3.14 38.42
CA ASP A 450 15.74 -2.36 39.46
C ASP A 450 14.21 -2.47 39.33
N GLN A 451 13.69 -2.41 38.10
CA GLN A 451 12.25 -2.52 37.87
C GLN A 451 11.73 -3.92 38.20
N LEU A 452 12.44 -4.98 37.81
CA LEU A 452 12.05 -6.36 38.15
C LEU A 452 12.04 -6.58 39.66
N ILE A 453 13.05 -6.07 40.37
CA ILE A 453 13.10 -6.08 41.84
C ILE A 453 11.92 -5.30 42.45
N LEU A 454 11.69 -4.08 41.97
CA LEU A 454 10.60 -3.23 42.45
C LEU A 454 9.24 -3.92 42.31
N PHE A 455 8.94 -4.49 41.15
CA PHE A 455 7.64 -5.14 40.91
C PHE A 455 7.45 -6.41 41.72
N ARG A 456 8.49 -7.25 41.86
CA ARG A 456 8.44 -8.40 42.78
C ARG A 456 8.11 -7.98 44.21
N GLY A 457 8.68 -6.87 44.66
CA GLY A 457 8.37 -6.28 45.96
C GLY A 457 6.94 -5.79 46.10
N LEU A 458 6.40 -5.16 45.06
CA LEU A 458 5.02 -4.68 45.03
C LEU A 458 4.03 -5.85 45.11
N ASP A 459 4.29 -6.96 44.41
CA ASP A 459 3.45 -8.17 44.49
C ASP A 459 3.44 -8.75 45.92
N ILE A 460 4.59 -8.76 46.60
CA ILE A 460 4.69 -9.19 48.00
C ILE A 460 3.90 -8.24 48.89
N MET A 461 4.04 -6.92 48.70
CA MET A 461 3.32 -5.91 49.49
C MET A 461 1.80 -5.97 49.29
N GLU A 462 1.33 -6.25 48.07
CA GLU A 462 -0.09 -6.43 47.77
C GLU A 462 -0.67 -7.67 48.46
N ALA A 463 0.14 -8.72 48.62
CA ALA A 463 -0.22 -9.93 49.36
C ALA A 463 -0.10 -9.81 50.89
N MET A 464 0.45 -8.71 51.43
CA MET A 464 0.62 -8.52 52.87
C MET A 464 -0.70 -8.26 53.60
N THR A 465 -0.80 -8.70 54.85
CA THR A 465 -1.86 -8.22 55.74
C THR A 465 -1.63 -6.76 56.14
N PRO A 466 -2.69 -6.01 56.51
CA PRO A 466 -2.54 -4.63 56.99
C PRO A 466 -1.58 -4.48 58.18
N GLU A 467 -1.44 -5.51 59.02
CA GLU A 467 -0.48 -5.56 60.14
C GLU A 467 0.96 -5.66 59.61
N GLN A 468 1.23 -6.64 58.74
CA GLN A 468 2.55 -6.83 58.14
C GLN A 468 3.02 -5.60 57.37
N TYR A 469 2.11 -4.94 56.66
CA TYR A 469 2.40 -3.69 55.97
C TYR A 469 2.76 -2.57 56.95
N ARG A 470 1.99 -2.40 58.04
CA ARG A 470 2.27 -1.41 59.08
C ARG A 470 3.62 -1.64 59.75
N ASP A 471 3.98 -2.88 60.01
CA ASP A 471 5.26 -3.24 60.62
C ASP A 471 6.44 -2.94 59.69
N ASN A 472 6.35 -3.38 58.42
CA ASN A 472 7.36 -3.08 57.40
C ASN A 472 7.53 -1.57 57.20
N ARG A 473 6.42 -0.83 57.16
CA ARG A 473 6.44 0.62 56.98
C ARG A 473 7.05 1.33 58.18
N SER A 474 6.78 0.88 59.39
CA SER A 474 7.38 1.42 60.61
C SER A 474 8.88 1.15 60.67
N ALA A 475 9.30 -0.08 60.36
CA ALA A 475 10.71 -0.45 60.32
C ALA A 475 11.49 0.32 59.25
N GLU A 476 10.94 0.44 58.04
CA GLU A 476 11.61 1.18 56.95
C GLU A 476 11.66 2.68 57.24
N LEU A 477 10.64 3.25 57.89
CA LEU A 477 10.68 4.66 58.31
C LEU A 477 11.81 4.92 59.32
N VAL A 478 11.99 4.02 60.29
CA VAL A 478 13.12 4.10 61.24
C VAL A 478 14.46 4.02 60.50
N SER A 479 14.61 3.10 59.55
CA SER A 479 15.82 2.99 58.72
C SER A 479 16.07 4.25 57.89
N LEU A 480 15.04 4.81 57.25
CA LEU A 480 15.12 6.04 56.46
C LEU A 480 15.57 7.24 57.31
N VAL A 481 15.00 7.39 58.52
CA VAL A 481 15.38 8.46 59.45
C VAL A 481 16.83 8.29 59.89
N HIS A 482 17.28 7.05 60.13
CA HIS A 482 18.67 6.76 60.42
C HIS A 482 19.61 7.11 59.25
N ASP A 483 19.27 6.72 58.02
CA ASP A 483 20.07 7.01 56.82
C ASP A 483 20.22 8.52 56.56
N LEU A 484 19.21 9.31 56.92
CA LEU A 484 19.24 10.77 56.82
C LEU A 484 20.06 11.45 57.93
N GLY A 485 20.63 10.67 58.86
CA GLY A 485 21.48 11.14 59.95
C GLY A 485 20.74 11.39 61.26
N GLY A 486 19.58 10.74 61.45
CA GLY A 486 18.85 10.69 62.72
C GLY A 486 17.65 11.63 62.81
N SER A 487 16.91 11.53 63.93
CA SER A 487 15.64 12.25 64.14
C SER A 487 15.77 13.77 64.06
N SER A 488 16.88 14.34 64.54
CA SER A 488 17.13 15.78 64.51
C SER A 488 17.18 16.35 63.09
N ILE A 489 17.82 15.65 62.15
CA ILE A 489 17.87 16.07 60.74
C ILE A 489 16.49 15.88 60.09
N TRP A 490 15.81 14.77 60.38
CA TRP A 490 14.46 14.51 59.88
C TRP A 490 13.44 15.57 60.33
N GLU A 491 13.47 15.96 61.60
CA GLU A 491 12.60 17.01 62.15
C GLU A 491 12.92 18.39 61.57
N GLY A 492 14.19 18.62 61.19
CA GLY A 492 14.66 19.85 60.53
C GLY A 492 14.37 19.94 59.02
N LEU A 493 13.89 18.86 58.38
CA LEU A 493 13.44 18.91 56.98
C LEU A 493 12.13 19.70 56.84
N SER A 494 11.95 20.37 55.69
CA SER A 494 10.67 21.00 55.36
C SER A 494 9.56 19.96 55.20
N ASP A 495 8.30 20.39 55.36
CA ASP A 495 7.14 19.52 55.17
C ASP A 495 7.12 18.86 53.78
N ASP A 496 7.45 19.62 52.73
CA ASP A 496 7.53 19.11 51.37
C ASP A 496 8.63 18.05 51.20
N ALA A 497 9.79 18.24 51.83
CA ALA A 497 10.88 17.28 51.77
C ALA A 497 10.53 15.98 52.52
N ARG A 498 9.92 16.09 53.71
CA ARG A 498 9.41 14.91 54.44
C ARG A 498 8.34 14.19 53.66
N ALA A 499 7.39 14.92 53.07
CA ALA A 499 6.34 14.34 52.24
C ALA A 499 6.92 13.58 51.05
N LEU A 500 7.95 14.11 50.38
CA LEU A 500 8.63 13.42 49.27
C LEU A 500 9.34 12.13 49.72
N HIS A 501 9.99 12.14 50.87
CA HIS A 501 10.61 10.95 51.45
C HIS A 501 9.57 9.89 51.83
N LEU A 502 8.46 10.30 52.46
CA LEU A 502 7.34 9.41 52.79
C LEU A 502 6.66 8.84 51.56
N GLN A 503 6.51 9.63 50.48
CA GLN A 503 5.96 9.17 49.20
C GLN A 503 6.82 8.08 48.56
N ARG A 504 8.13 8.10 48.80
CA ARG A 504 9.09 7.11 48.28
C ARG A 504 9.29 5.92 49.22
N LEU A 505 8.72 5.96 50.42
CA LEU A 505 8.88 4.92 51.42
C LEU A 505 8.37 3.58 50.92
N ASP A 506 7.19 3.55 50.30
CA ASP A 506 6.59 2.32 49.79
C ASP A 506 7.45 1.70 48.67
N GLN A 507 8.09 2.53 47.84
CA GLN A 507 9.04 2.04 46.83
C GLN A 507 10.35 1.51 47.45
N ARG A 508 10.79 2.04 48.60
CA ARG A 508 11.94 1.49 49.34
C ARG A 508 11.59 0.12 49.91
N ILE A 509 10.43 0.00 50.55
CA ILE A 509 9.92 -1.27 51.09
C ILE A 509 9.84 -2.31 49.97
N ALA A 510 9.21 -1.96 48.85
CA ALA A 510 9.10 -2.83 47.69
C ALA A 510 10.49 -3.29 47.20
N ARG A 511 11.44 -2.37 46.97
CA ARG A 511 12.79 -2.75 46.51
C ARG A 511 13.50 -3.68 47.49
N ARG A 512 13.39 -3.43 48.79
CA ARG A 512 14.02 -4.29 49.81
C ARG A 512 13.43 -5.70 49.78
N LEU A 513 12.10 -5.82 49.86
CA LEU A 513 11.41 -7.11 49.84
C LEU A 513 11.62 -7.86 48.52
N GLY A 514 11.60 -7.14 47.40
CA GLY A 514 11.86 -7.70 46.08
C GLY A 514 13.30 -8.20 45.96
N LEU A 515 14.28 -7.51 46.53
CA LEU A 515 15.67 -7.94 46.55
C LEU A 515 15.87 -9.17 47.45
N GLU A 516 15.24 -9.19 48.63
CA GLU A 516 15.22 -10.36 49.52
C GLU A 516 14.64 -11.58 48.80
N ALA A 517 13.49 -11.40 48.14
CA ALA A 517 12.84 -12.47 47.37
C ALA A 517 13.63 -12.91 46.14
N PHE A 518 14.33 -12.00 45.46
CA PHE A 518 15.23 -12.35 44.36
C PHE A 518 16.43 -13.15 44.85
N ASN A 519 17.05 -12.73 45.96
CA ASN A 519 18.19 -13.42 46.54
C ASN A 519 17.83 -14.80 47.11
N ALA A 520 16.55 -15.02 47.43
CA ALA A 520 16.04 -16.32 47.86
C ALA A 520 15.84 -17.33 46.71
N LEU A 521 15.88 -16.87 45.45
CA LEU A 521 15.88 -17.76 44.28
C LEU A 521 17.17 -18.58 44.20
N SER A 522 17.08 -19.74 43.56
CA SER A 522 18.28 -20.54 43.25
C SER A 522 19.25 -19.75 42.34
N PRO A 523 20.57 -20.05 42.38
CA PRO A 523 21.53 -19.44 41.48
C PRO A 523 21.15 -19.56 39.99
N GLU A 524 20.53 -20.68 39.62
CA GLU A 524 20.04 -20.96 38.26
C GLU A 524 18.88 -20.03 37.87
N GLU A 525 17.90 -19.84 38.74
CA GLU A 525 16.77 -18.92 38.50
C GLU A 525 17.24 -17.46 38.45
N GLN A 526 18.17 -17.07 39.33
CA GLN A 526 18.79 -15.74 39.28
C GLN A 526 19.54 -15.50 37.98
N ALA A 527 20.24 -16.52 37.46
CA ALA A 527 20.93 -16.44 36.19
C ALA A 527 19.94 -16.31 35.02
N GLU A 528 18.86 -17.09 35.01
CA GLU A 528 17.82 -17.05 33.97
C GLU A 528 17.13 -15.67 33.91
N GLU A 529 16.79 -15.08 35.05
CA GLU A 529 16.18 -13.74 35.10
C GLU A 529 17.14 -12.62 34.67
N ARG A 530 18.45 -12.81 34.89
CA ARG A 530 19.47 -11.80 34.57
C ARG A 530 20.05 -11.94 33.17
N VAL A 531 19.65 -12.95 32.40
CA VAL A 531 20.09 -13.14 31.00
C VAL A 531 20.00 -11.81 30.25
N PHE A 532 21.15 -11.37 29.74
CA PHE A 532 21.25 -10.16 28.95
C PHE A 532 22.43 -10.24 27.99
N VAL A 533 22.21 -9.83 26.73
CA VAL A 533 23.23 -9.83 25.69
C VAL A 533 23.36 -8.44 25.09
N ARG A 534 24.56 -7.87 25.20
CA ARG A 534 24.94 -6.70 24.40
C ARG A 534 25.73 -7.19 23.21
N ALA A 535 25.27 -6.88 22.00
CA ALA A 535 25.98 -7.24 20.80
C ALA A 535 26.12 -6.02 19.87
N GLY A 536 27.30 -5.87 19.28
CA GLY A 536 27.61 -4.75 18.39
C GLY A 536 27.32 -5.09 16.92
N CYS A 537 26.97 -4.07 16.14
CA CYS A 537 26.72 -4.20 14.70
C CYS A 537 27.90 -4.89 13.96
N CYS A 538 27.62 -5.98 13.25
CA CYS A 538 28.62 -6.76 12.51
C CYS A 538 29.35 -5.94 11.44
N MET A 539 28.70 -4.96 10.79
CA MET A 539 29.36 -4.08 9.80
C MET A 539 30.44 -3.19 10.43
N HIS A 540 30.22 -2.76 11.68
CA HIS A 540 31.22 -1.98 12.42
C HIS A 540 32.40 -2.85 12.89
N LYS A 541 32.18 -4.15 13.10
CA LYS A 541 33.27 -5.10 13.39
C LYS A 541 34.22 -5.20 12.21
N ASP A 542 33.70 -5.39 10.99
CA ASP A 542 34.50 -5.42 9.76
C ASP A 542 35.27 -4.10 9.58
N LEU A 543 34.57 -2.96 9.68
CA LEU A 543 35.20 -1.65 9.58
C LEU A 543 36.34 -1.47 10.59
N ASN A 544 36.10 -1.83 11.86
CA ASN A 544 37.11 -1.69 12.90
C ASN A 544 38.26 -2.69 12.74
N ALA A 545 38.01 -3.90 12.22
CA ALA A 545 39.06 -4.86 11.89
C ALA A 545 39.98 -4.30 10.79
N VAL A 546 39.42 -3.68 9.75
CA VAL A 546 40.20 -2.98 8.71
C VAL A 546 40.98 -1.78 9.28
N LEU A 547 40.41 -1.03 10.23
CA LEU A 547 41.14 0.05 10.92
C LEU A 547 42.34 -0.48 11.73
N TYR A 548 42.22 -1.65 12.36
CA TYR A 548 43.34 -2.31 13.03
C TYR A 548 44.37 -2.84 12.03
N ALA A 549 43.90 -3.45 10.95
CA ALA A 549 44.74 -3.96 9.87
C ALA A 549 45.61 -2.87 9.25
N THR A 550 45.00 -1.74 8.86
CA THR A 550 45.72 -0.61 8.25
C THR A 550 46.70 0.08 9.19
N LYS A 551 46.35 0.21 10.48
CA LYS A 551 47.27 0.74 11.50
C LYS A 551 48.48 -0.16 11.70
N HIS A 552 48.29 -1.48 11.71
CA HIS A 552 49.40 -2.41 11.89
C HIS A 552 50.24 -2.53 10.61
N MET A 553 49.60 -2.58 9.43
CA MET A 553 50.26 -2.52 8.13
C MET A 553 51.22 -1.33 8.02
N ALA A 554 50.83 -0.15 8.52
CA ALA A 554 51.70 1.03 8.51
C ALA A 554 53.01 0.85 9.29
N THR A 555 53.10 -0.08 10.26
CA THR A 555 54.35 -0.37 10.99
C THR A 555 55.30 -1.27 10.22
N CYS A 556 54.82 -1.96 9.17
CA CYS A 556 55.63 -2.79 8.28
C CYS A 556 56.81 -2.01 7.69
N TRP A 557 56.57 -0.78 7.21
CA TRP A 557 57.58 0.04 6.53
C TRP A 557 58.80 0.36 7.40
N PRO A 558 58.66 0.97 8.60
CA PRO A 558 59.80 1.20 9.47
C PRO A 558 60.41 -0.09 10.04
N GLU A 559 59.62 -1.13 10.32
CA GLU A 559 60.14 -2.39 10.88
C GLU A 559 60.98 -3.20 9.87
N THR A 560 60.64 -3.11 8.58
CA THR A 560 61.39 -3.78 7.50
C THR A 560 62.47 -2.88 6.89
N GLY A 561 62.61 -1.63 7.35
CA GLY A 561 63.53 -0.64 6.76
C GLY A 561 63.20 -0.28 5.30
N SER A 562 61.96 -0.52 4.86
CA SER A 562 61.52 -0.26 3.48
C SER A 562 60.97 1.16 3.32
N THR A 563 61.01 1.67 2.09
CA THR A 563 60.45 2.99 1.76
C THR A 563 58.94 3.01 1.99
N PRO A 564 58.41 3.90 2.84
CA PRO A 564 56.98 3.98 3.11
C PRO A 564 56.22 4.61 1.92
N PRO A 565 54.88 4.47 1.90
CA PRO A 565 54.03 5.08 0.89
C PRO A 565 54.16 6.60 0.83
N LEU A 566 53.95 7.12 -0.37
CA LEU A 566 53.98 8.55 -0.64
C LEU A 566 53.00 9.30 0.28
N LYS A 567 53.49 10.38 0.90
CA LYS A 567 52.65 11.35 1.59
C LYS A 567 51.84 12.15 0.57
N LEU A 568 50.53 12.23 0.77
CA LEU A 568 49.60 12.94 -0.12
C LEU A 568 49.30 14.31 0.49
N LEU A 569 50.19 15.27 0.25
CA LEU A 569 50.12 16.61 0.83
C LEU A 569 48.93 17.39 0.23
N ASN A 570 48.14 18.04 1.08
CA ASN A 570 47.16 19.01 0.61
C ASN A 570 47.86 20.22 -0.04
N ARG A 571 47.11 21.07 -0.76
CA ARG A 571 47.67 22.20 -1.51
C ARG A 571 48.59 23.09 -0.67
N ASP A 572 48.19 23.42 0.55
CA ASP A 572 48.92 24.38 1.38
C ASP A 572 50.18 23.72 1.99
N ASN A 573 50.08 22.45 2.39
CA ASN A 573 51.22 21.64 2.83
C ASN A 573 52.20 21.40 1.69
N ALA A 574 51.72 21.16 0.46
CA ALA A 574 52.57 20.98 -0.70
C ALA A 574 53.35 22.28 -1.02
N ALA A 575 52.68 23.43 -0.92
CA ALA A 575 53.36 24.72 -1.03
C ALA A 575 54.39 24.94 0.09
N ALA A 576 54.04 24.60 1.33
CA ALA A 576 54.94 24.69 2.49
C ALA A 576 56.14 23.74 2.37
N ALA A 577 55.96 22.54 1.82
CA ALA A 577 57.04 21.59 1.60
C ALA A 577 57.97 22.01 0.45
N ALA A 578 57.43 22.65 -0.59
CA ALA A 578 58.20 23.10 -1.75
C ALA A 578 58.97 24.41 -1.51
N ALA A 579 58.42 25.34 -0.73
CA ALA A 579 58.93 26.71 -0.61
C ALA A 579 58.98 27.26 0.82
N GLY A 580 58.63 26.47 1.83
CA GLY A 580 58.65 26.87 3.24
C GLY A 580 60.02 26.74 3.90
N SER A 581 60.12 27.17 5.15
CA SER A 581 61.32 26.91 5.97
C SER A 581 61.48 25.41 6.26
N ALA A 582 62.65 24.97 6.70
CA ALA A 582 62.90 23.58 7.07
C ALA A 582 61.89 23.07 8.12
N GLU A 583 61.48 23.93 9.06
CA GLU A 583 60.44 23.62 10.03
C GLU A 583 59.06 23.48 9.40
N ALA A 584 58.72 24.34 8.44
CA ALA A 584 57.44 24.29 7.73
C ALA A 584 57.36 23.03 6.85
N GLN A 585 58.45 22.65 6.19
CA GLN A 585 58.55 21.41 5.41
C GLN A 585 58.39 20.18 6.31
N ALA A 586 59.19 20.08 7.39
CA ALA A 586 59.10 18.96 8.32
C ALA A 586 57.70 18.85 8.96
N HIS A 587 57.09 19.98 9.29
CA HIS A 587 55.72 20.01 9.80
C HIS A 587 54.70 19.55 8.76
N ALA A 588 54.82 20.03 7.51
CA ALA A 588 53.94 19.65 6.41
C ALA A 588 53.98 18.12 6.15
N GLU A 589 55.16 17.52 6.20
CA GLU A 589 55.35 16.07 6.08
C GLU A 589 54.78 15.30 7.28
N GLU A 590 54.99 15.81 8.51
CA GLU A 590 54.50 15.19 9.76
C GLU A 590 52.96 15.14 9.81
N VAL A 591 52.28 16.24 9.44
CA VAL A 591 50.81 16.32 9.53
C VAL A 591 50.09 15.70 8.34
N SER A 592 50.79 15.42 7.24
CA SER A 592 50.20 14.83 6.05
C SER A 592 50.06 13.31 6.17
N GLN A 593 48.97 12.80 5.61
CA GLN A 593 48.68 11.36 5.53
C GLN A 593 49.11 10.83 4.15
N GLY A 594 49.30 9.53 4.03
CA GLY A 594 49.72 8.86 2.79
C GLY A 594 49.18 7.45 2.72
N GLY A 595 49.58 6.71 1.69
CA GLY A 595 49.21 5.30 1.50
C GLY A 595 47.79 5.07 0.99
N ALA A 596 47.41 3.80 0.94
CA ALA A 596 46.23 3.34 0.20
C ALA A 596 44.92 3.93 0.73
N VAL A 597 44.73 3.98 2.05
CA VAL A 597 43.48 4.50 2.65
C VAL A 597 43.27 5.96 2.26
N LYS A 598 44.31 6.80 2.40
CA LYS A 598 44.21 8.20 2.02
C LYS A 598 44.04 8.34 0.51
N GLY A 599 44.69 7.48 -0.27
CA GLY A 599 44.54 7.44 -1.72
C GLY A 599 43.11 7.13 -2.17
N CYS A 600 42.47 6.12 -1.58
CA CYS A 600 41.06 5.79 -1.82
C CYS A 600 40.11 6.95 -1.46
N GLU A 601 40.40 7.70 -0.39
CA GLU A 601 39.63 8.89 -0.02
C GLU A 601 39.76 10.00 -1.08
N LEU A 602 40.99 10.31 -1.52
CA LEU A 602 41.23 11.32 -2.55
C LEU A 602 40.63 10.92 -3.90
N ALA A 603 40.75 9.64 -4.27
CA ALA A 603 40.13 9.09 -5.47
C ALA A 603 38.61 9.24 -5.45
N GLY A 604 37.94 8.98 -4.32
CA GLY A 604 36.50 9.23 -4.20
C GLY A 604 36.15 10.71 -4.29
N CYS A 605 36.96 11.58 -3.69
CA CYS A 605 36.77 13.04 -3.82
C CYS A 605 36.94 13.53 -5.27
N LEU A 606 37.77 12.87 -6.07
CA LEU A 606 38.01 13.20 -7.47
C LEU A 606 36.96 12.56 -8.39
N PHE A 607 36.76 11.25 -8.31
CA PHE A 607 35.96 10.47 -9.26
C PHE A 607 34.50 10.31 -8.86
N ASN A 608 34.11 10.56 -7.62
CA ASN A 608 32.73 10.38 -7.18
C ASN A 608 32.37 11.40 -6.09
N ASN A 609 32.58 12.68 -6.33
CA ASN A 609 32.34 13.73 -5.33
C ASN A 609 30.83 13.88 -5.03
N GLY A 610 30.48 14.09 -3.76
CA GLY A 610 29.10 14.35 -3.35
C GLY A 610 28.55 15.72 -3.77
N ASP A 611 29.43 16.66 -4.11
CA ASP A 611 29.09 17.94 -4.71
C ASP A 611 29.13 17.80 -6.24
N TRP A 612 27.96 17.88 -6.89
CA TRP A 612 27.81 17.72 -8.34
C TRP A 612 28.61 18.74 -9.17
N LYS A 613 29.11 19.81 -8.55
CA LYS A 613 29.98 20.80 -9.22
C LYS A 613 31.47 20.49 -9.10
N LYS A 614 31.87 19.46 -8.36
CA LYS A 614 33.27 19.16 -8.04
C LYS A 614 33.66 17.76 -8.52
N GLY A 615 34.97 17.56 -8.71
CA GLY A 615 35.52 16.31 -9.22
C GLY A 615 35.30 16.14 -10.72
N CYS A 616 35.60 14.95 -11.21
CA CYS A 616 35.51 14.55 -12.61
C CYS A 616 34.76 13.23 -12.81
N GLY A 617 33.81 12.91 -11.92
CA GLY A 617 33.06 11.65 -11.96
C GLY A 617 32.20 11.46 -13.21
N ASP A 618 31.45 12.47 -13.62
CA ASP A 618 30.64 12.39 -14.86
C ASP A 618 31.54 12.26 -16.11
N PRO A 619 32.61 13.07 -16.29
CA PRO A 619 33.59 12.84 -17.34
C PRO A 619 34.20 11.42 -17.33
N LEU A 620 34.53 10.88 -16.17
CA LEU A 620 35.06 9.51 -16.06
C LEU A 620 34.02 8.46 -16.48
N ARG A 621 32.75 8.62 -16.09
CA ARG A 621 31.66 7.74 -16.54
C ARG A 621 31.50 7.77 -18.06
N VAL A 622 31.62 8.95 -18.69
CA VAL A 622 31.60 9.07 -20.16
C VAL A 622 32.78 8.33 -20.78
N TYR A 623 33.99 8.53 -20.25
CA TYR A 623 35.19 7.83 -20.71
C TYR A 623 35.03 6.31 -20.63
N PHE A 624 34.55 5.79 -19.50
CA PHE A 624 34.32 4.35 -19.34
C PHE A 624 33.16 3.81 -20.16
N THR A 625 32.08 4.57 -20.37
CA THR A 625 30.96 4.14 -21.23
C THR A 625 31.41 4.01 -22.69
N ASN A 626 32.41 4.78 -23.11
CA ASN A 626 33.01 4.65 -24.44
C ASN A 626 33.94 3.43 -24.54
N LYS A 627 34.68 3.10 -23.48
CA LYS A 627 35.67 2.01 -23.46
C LYS A 627 35.09 0.64 -23.13
N TYR A 628 34.03 0.60 -22.31
CA TYR A 628 33.44 -0.62 -21.76
C TYR A 628 31.95 -0.71 -22.10
N THR A 629 31.49 -1.93 -22.44
CA THR A 629 30.07 -2.22 -22.68
C THR A 629 29.20 -1.90 -21.46
N VAL A 630 29.74 -2.11 -20.25
CA VAL A 630 29.10 -1.78 -18.99
C VAL A 630 30.03 -0.84 -18.24
N CYS A 631 29.59 0.41 -18.03
CA CYS A 631 30.35 1.39 -17.27
C CYS A 631 30.57 0.88 -15.83
N PRO A 632 31.83 0.80 -15.36
CA PRO A 632 32.12 0.40 -13.99
C PRO A 632 31.47 1.33 -12.97
N THR A 633 31.00 0.76 -11.86
CA THR A 633 30.50 1.54 -10.72
C THR A 633 31.69 2.10 -9.95
N ILE A 634 31.77 3.43 -9.84
CA ILE A 634 32.80 4.10 -9.04
C ILE A 634 32.43 4.01 -7.56
N PRO A 635 33.28 3.46 -6.69
CA PRO A 635 32.99 3.33 -5.27
C PRO A 635 32.83 4.69 -4.55
N ASP A 636 32.10 4.68 -3.44
CA ASP A 636 31.61 5.89 -2.76
C ASP A 636 32.32 6.11 -1.41
N THR A 637 33.63 6.38 -1.45
CA THR A 637 34.44 6.60 -0.23
C THR A 637 34.11 7.91 0.48
N HIS A 638 33.56 8.91 -0.22
CA HIS A 638 33.20 10.20 0.39
C HIS A 638 31.99 10.11 1.33
N GLN A 639 31.11 9.10 1.15
CA GLN A 639 29.98 8.86 2.04
C GLN A 639 30.34 8.03 3.28
N CYS A 640 31.61 7.64 3.44
CA CYS A 640 32.08 6.77 4.52
C CYS A 640 31.24 5.49 4.65
N ARG A 641 30.73 4.95 3.53
CA ARG A 641 30.01 3.66 3.57
C ARG A 641 30.99 2.59 4.05
N PHE A 642 30.48 1.62 4.81
CA PHE A 642 31.21 0.39 5.05
C PHE A 642 31.72 -0.15 3.71
N GLN A 643 32.86 -0.84 3.73
CA GLN A 643 33.45 -1.49 2.55
C GLN A 643 34.05 -0.54 1.48
N SER A 644 33.60 0.71 1.41
CA SER A 644 33.94 1.64 0.33
C SER A 644 35.44 1.80 0.08
N THR A 645 36.27 1.74 1.13
CA THR A 645 37.73 1.87 1.02
C THR A 645 38.37 0.70 0.27
N TYR A 646 38.00 -0.55 0.57
CA TYR A 646 38.56 -1.70 -0.14
C TYR A 646 37.90 -1.90 -1.51
N GLU A 647 36.65 -1.50 -1.69
CA GLU A 647 36.02 -1.42 -3.02
C GLU A 647 36.75 -0.40 -3.91
N MET A 648 37.11 0.76 -3.36
CA MET A 648 37.92 1.75 -4.07
C MET A 648 39.32 1.22 -4.36
N ALA A 649 39.95 0.51 -3.43
CA ALA A 649 41.27 -0.07 -3.65
C ALA A 649 41.26 -1.03 -4.85
N ARG A 650 40.26 -1.91 -4.89
CA ARG A 650 40.00 -2.82 -6.01
C ARG A 650 39.73 -2.07 -7.32
N PHE A 651 38.89 -1.03 -7.30
CA PHE A 651 38.62 -0.20 -8.48
C PHE A 651 39.89 0.48 -9.01
N LEU A 652 40.72 1.05 -8.13
CA LEU A 652 41.96 1.73 -8.51
C LEU A 652 42.98 0.76 -9.10
N LEU A 653 43.09 -0.45 -8.56
CA LEU A 653 43.96 -1.49 -9.11
C LEU A 653 43.47 -1.97 -10.48
N ARG A 654 42.19 -2.34 -10.57
CA ARG A 654 41.59 -2.90 -11.80
C ARG A 654 41.72 -1.96 -12.99
N TYR A 655 41.45 -0.68 -12.77
CA TYR A 655 41.40 0.33 -13.83
C TYR A 655 42.63 1.25 -13.79
N ARG A 656 43.73 0.84 -13.15
CA ARG A 656 44.91 1.69 -12.92
C ARG A 656 45.38 2.40 -14.19
N LEU A 657 45.60 1.64 -15.26
CA LEU A 657 46.09 2.18 -16.53
C LEU A 657 45.05 3.09 -17.20
N ASP A 658 43.78 2.71 -17.18
CA ASP A 658 42.70 3.52 -17.74
C ASP A 658 42.52 4.85 -17.01
N LEU A 659 42.70 4.84 -15.69
CA LEU A 659 42.60 6.03 -14.84
C LEU A 659 43.79 6.96 -15.09
N LEU A 660 45.00 6.42 -15.30
CA LEU A 660 46.14 7.21 -15.74
C LEU A 660 45.87 7.83 -17.12
N ASP A 661 45.46 7.05 -18.11
CA ASP A 661 45.10 7.58 -19.43
C ASP A 661 44.03 8.69 -19.35
N PHE A 662 42.99 8.47 -18.55
CA PHE A 662 41.94 9.44 -18.33
C PHE A 662 42.45 10.73 -17.68
N LEU A 663 43.27 10.62 -16.61
CA LEU A 663 43.83 11.80 -15.94
C LEU A 663 44.73 12.59 -16.90
N GLU A 664 45.50 11.92 -17.75
CA GLU A 664 46.33 12.58 -18.76
C GLU A 664 45.47 13.32 -19.80
N LEU A 665 44.39 12.70 -20.28
CA LEU A 665 43.41 13.37 -21.14
C LEU A 665 42.81 14.62 -20.46
N GLN A 666 42.43 14.51 -19.19
CA GLN A 666 41.90 15.64 -18.41
C GLN A 666 42.96 16.75 -18.28
N ARG A 667 44.23 16.40 -18.03
CA ARG A 667 45.34 17.36 -17.96
C ARG A 667 45.48 18.11 -19.28
N LEU A 668 45.54 17.39 -20.40
CA LEU A 668 45.74 17.96 -21.73
C LEU A 668 44.56 18.82 -22.21
N SER A 669 43.34 18.53 -21.74
CA SER A 669 42.16 19.34 -22.06
C SER A 669 42.11 20.71 -21.38
N LYS A 670 42.92 20.93 -20.34
CA LYS A 670 42.94 22.20 -19.60
C LYS A 670 43.79 23.23 -20.31
N THR A 671 43.38 24.50 -20.19
CA THR A 671 44.17 25.64 -20.72
C THR A 671 45.60 25.67 -20.18
N THR A 672 45.79 25.37 -18.89
CA THR A 672 47.12 25.36 -18.26
C THR A 672 47.94 24.11 -18.59
N ARG A 673 47.29 23.04 -19.08
CA ARG A 673 47.90 21.72 -19.29
C ARG A 673 48.61 21.15 -18.05
N THR A 674 48.16 21.53 -16.86
CA THR A 674 48.74 21.08 -15.57
C THR A 674 47.69 20.41 -14.70
N PHE A 675 48.14 19.50 -13.84
CA PHE A 675 47.31 18.93 -12.79
C PHE A 675 47.04 19.96 -11.69
N ASN A 676 45.84 19.92 -11.10
CA ASN A 676 45.65 20.50 -9.78
C ASN A 676 46.25 19.57 -8.70
N ASN A 677 46.41 20.06 -7.47
CA ASN A 677 47.04 19.27 -6.40
C ASN A 677 46.31 17.94 -6.10
N LEU A 678 44.98 17.91 -6.19
CA LEU A 678 44.22 16.67 -5.96
C LEU A 678 44.48 15.63 -7.07
N GLU A 679 44.42 16.06 -8.33
CA GLU A 679 44.72 15.20 -9.48
C GLU A 679 46.17 14.73 -9.46
N GLN A 680 47.12 15.61 -9.11
CA GLN A 680 48.52 15.24 -8.98
C GLN A 680 48.71 14.19 -7.89
N ASN A 681 48.04 14.32 -6.74
CA ASN A 681 48.11 13.32 -5.68
C ASN A 681 47.53 11.96 -6.15
N VAL A 682 46.41 11.96 -6.87
CA VAL A 682 45.81 10.72 -7.43
C VAL A 682 46.68 10.13 -8.54
N TRP A 683 47.30 10.96 -9.38
CA TRP A 683 48.27 10.50 -10.37
C TRP A 683 49.49 9.85 -9.72
N SER A 684 50.08 10.54 -8.73
CA SER A 684 51.29 10.07 -8.05
C SER A 684 51.04 8.78 -7.28
N LEU A 685 49.90 8.65 -6.60
CA LEU A 685 49.60 7.42 -5.85
C LEU A 685 49.38 6.21 -6.76
N LEU A 686 48.81 6.40 -7.96
CA LEU A 686 48.65 5.32 -8.94
C LEU A 686 50.00 4.85 -9.51
N ASN A 687 51.07 5.62 -9.31
CA ASN A 687 52.44 5.27 -9.71
C ASN A 687 53.35 4.93 -8.52
N ASP A 688 52.85 5.00 -7.28
CA ASP A 688 53.63 4.76 -6.07
C ASP A 688 53.57 3.28 -5.67
N GLY A 689 54.67 2.55 -5.85
CA GLY A 689 54.74 1.12 -5.58
C GLY A 689 54.30 0.71 -4.16
N PRO A 690 54.84 1.33 -3.09
CA PRO A 690 54.39 1.03 -1.73
C PRO A 690 52.89 1.27 -1.51
N THR A 691 52.31 2.33 -2.10
CA THR A 691 50.85 2.53 -2.07
C THR A 691 50.11 1.42 -2.82
N LEU A 692 50.60 0.95 -3.96
CA LEU A 692 50.02 -0.19 -4.69
C LEU A 692 50.04 -1.48 -3.85
N SER A 693 51.12 -1.76 -3.12
CA SER A 693 51.19 -2.89 -2.18
C SER A 693 50.10 -2.80 -1.09
N GLU A 694 49.88 -1.62 -0.52
CA GLU A 694 48.80 -1.40 0.47
C GLU A 694 47.40 -1.53 -0.16
N LEU A 695 47.21 -1.09 -1.41
CA LEU A 695 45.95 -1.24 -2.15
C LEU A 695 45.64 -2.72 -2.39
N VAL A 696 46.67 -3.54 -2.70
CA VAL A 696 46.51 -5.00 -2.85
C VAL A 696 46.03 -5.63 -1.55
N ALA A 697 46.61 -5.26 -0.40
CA ALA A 697 46.17 -5.80 0.89
C ALA A 697 44.68 -5.49 1.18
N LEU A 698 44.24 -4.25 0.92
CA LEU A 698 42.84 -3.86 1.06
C LEU A 698 41.93 -4.62 0.09
N ALA A 699 42.30 -4.70 -1.18
CA ALA A 699 41.50 -5.39 -2.20
C ALA A 699 41.40 -6.90 -1.92
N ALA A 700 42.50 -7.54 -1.51
CA ALA A 700 42.51 -8.94 -1.11
C ALA A 700 41.56 -9.18 0.07
N TYR A 701 41.67 -8.38 1.13
CA TYR A 701 40.74 -8.48 2.28
C TYR A 701 39.28 -8.28 1.87
N GLY A 702 38.98 -7.27 1.05
CA GLY A 702 37.62 -7.00 0.60
C GLY A 702 37.03 -8.19 -0.16
N THR A 703 37.84 -8.82 -1.01
CA THR A 703 37.45 -9.95 -1.85
C THR A 703 37.26 -11.24 -1.05
N THR A 704 38.19 -11.54 -0.14
CA THR A 704 38.23 -12.85 0.54
C THR A 704 37.47 -12.88 1.86
N ILE A 705 37.36 -11.73 2.55
CA ILE A 705 36.71 -11.62 3.87
C ILE A 705 35.52 -10.67 3.81
N GLY A 706 35.75 -9.39 3.48
CA GLY A 706 34.80 -8.32 3.70
C GLY A 706 33.46 -8.49 2.96
N ARG A 707 33.52 -8.83 1.66
CA ARG A 707 32.34 -9.06 0.82
C ARG A 707 31.61 -10.36 1.20
N PRO A 708 32.26 -11.54 1.27
CA PRO A 708 31.60 -12.77 1.74
C PRO A 708 30.97 -12.62 3.13
N TYR A 709 31.67 -11.98 4.07
CA TYR A 709 31.15 -11.72 5.41
C TYR A 709 29.88 -10.87 5.37
N THR A 710 29.90 -9.78 4.60
CA THR A 710 28.74 -8.90 4.45
C THR A 710 27.57 -9.60 3.77
N ALA A 711 27.82 -10.48 2.81
CA ALA A 711 26.79 -11.29 2.19
C ALA A 711 26.17 -12.25 3.23
N ALA A 712 27.00 -12.95 4.02
CA ALA A 712 26.56 -13.89 5.04
C ALA A 712 25.66 -13.23 6.10
N ILE A 713 26.08 -12.10 6.67
CA ILE A 713 25.31 -11.40 7.72
C ILE A 713 24.07 -10.67 7.19
N ARG A 714 23.88 -10.60 5.86
CA ARG A 714 22.70 -9.98 5.21
C ARG A 714 21.84 -10.97 4.43
N ALA A 715 22.18 -12.27 4.39
CA ALA A 715 21.62 -13.27 3.48
C ALA A 715 20.08 -13.38 3.49
N SER A 716 19.42 -13.10 4.63
CA SER A 716 17.96 -13.17 4.80
C SER A 716 17.32 -11.82 5.17
N GLY A 717 18.05 -10.71 5.06
CA GLY A 717 17.64 -9.38 5.50
C GLY A 717 17.63 -9.17 7.02
N LEU A 718 17.19 -10.15 7.80
CA LEU A 718 17.25 -10.17 9.27
C LEU A 718 17.92 -11.46 9.75
N VAL A 719 19.25 -11.49 9.70
CA VAL A 719 20.05 -12.58 10.27
C VAL A 719 20.14 -12.40 11.79
N ASN A 720 19.96 -13.48 12.55
CA ASN A 720 20.09 -13.45 14.00
C ASN A 720 21.56 -13.57 14.41
N MET A 721 22.02 -12.65 15.25
CA MET A 721 23.39 -12.64 15.76
C MET A 721 23.69 -13.90 16.60
N MET A 722 22.68 -14.55 17.18
CA MET A 722 22.88 -15.79 17.94
C MET A 722 23.37 -16.97 17.08
N GLU A 723 23.20 -16.88 15.75
CA GLU A 723 23.55 -17.95 14.79
C GLU A 723 24.93 -17.75 14.17
N LEU A 724 25.63 -16.65 14.49
CA LEU A 724 26.86 -16.24 13.80
C LEU A 724 28.16 -16.76 14.44
N MET A 725 28.08 -17.66 15.44
CA MET A 725 29.28 -18.16 16.14
C MET A 725 30.26 -18.84 15.18
N SER A 726 29.79 -19.85 14.43
CA SER A 726 30.63 -20.58 13.48
C SER A 726 31.24 -19.67 12.41
N LEU A 727 30.45 -18.73 11.87
CA LEU A 727 30.93 -17.75 10.89
C LEU A 727 32.12 -16.94 11.43
N HIS A 728 32.09 -16.54 12.70
CA HIS A 728 33.19 -15.77 13.29
C HIS A 728 34.39 -16.64 13.64
N ASP A 729 34.19 -17.91 14.03
CA ASP A 729 35.28 -18.86 14.25
C ASP A 729 36.03 -19.16 12.93
N ASP A 730 35.29 -19.42 11.86
CA ASP A 730 35.82 -19.63 10.51
C ASP A 730 36.57 -18.38 10.01
N LEU A 731 35.99 -17.19 10.23
CA LEU A 731 36.61 -15.92 9.86
C LEU A 731 37.93 -15.69 10.57
N ILE A 732 37.98 -15.87 11.89
CA ILE A 732 39.21 -15.65 12.67
C ILE A 732 40.30 -16.63 12.22
N SER A 733 39.92 -17.90 12.02
CA SER A 733 40.83 -18.95 11.55
C SER A 733 41.38 -18.65 10.15
N LEU A 734 40.54 -18.18 9.23
CA LEU A 734 40.95 -17.81 7.89
C LEU A 734 41.89 -16.59 7.88
N VAL A 735 41.55 -15.54 8.62
CA VAL A 735 42.39 -14.33 8.74
C VAL A 735 43.74 -14.67 9.38
N GLN A 736 43.77 -15.59 10.36
CA GLN A 736 45.01 -16.10 10.95
C GLN A 736 45.86 -16.86 9.92
N SER A 737 45.22 -17.67 9.07
CA SER A 737 45.90 -18.42 8.00
C SER A 737 46.55 -17.47 6.98
N PHE A 738 45.85 -16.40 6.58
CA PHE A 738 46.43 -15.36 5.72
C PHE A 738 47.57 -14.58 6.39
N ALA A 739 47.54 -14.40 7.71
CA ALA A 739 48.67 -13.79 8.43
C ALA A 739 49.91 -14.71 8.45
N GLN A 740 49.72 -16.03 8.42
CA GLN A 740 50.81 -17.01 8.42
C GLN A 740 51.38 -17.26 7.02
N CYS A 741 50.51 -17.35 6.01
CA CYS A 741 50.87 -17.59 4.62
C CYS A 741 50.16 -16.59 3.69
N PRO A 742 50.60 -15.32 3.64
CA PRO A 742 49.89 -14.27 2.90
C PRO A 742 49.92 -14.45 1.38
N LEU A 743 50.94 -15.13 0.84
CA LEU A 743 51.10 -15.30 -0.61
C LEU A 743 50.08 -16.24 -1.25
N ILE A 744 49.32 -17.00 -0.44
CA ILE A 744 48.18 -17.79 -0.94
C ILE A 744 47.10 -16.91 -1.60
N LEU A 745 47.05 -15.63 -1.24
CA LEU A 745 46.16 -14.63 -1.86
C LEU A 745 46.63 -14.20 -3.26
N CYS A 746 47.85 -14.59 -3.65
CA CYS A 746 48.49 -14.20 -4.90
C CYS A 746 48.60 -15.37 -5.89
N SER A 747 48.33 -16.61 -5.47
CA SER A 747 48.39 -17.80 -6.34
C SER A 747 47.08 -18.02 -7.10
N GLU A 748 47.16 -18.36 -8.38
CA GLU A 748 46.04 -18.95 -9.13
C GLU A 748 45.82 -20.37 -8.58
N LEU A 749 44.72 -20.58 -7.86
CA LEU A 749 44.38 -21.90 -7.33
C LEU A 749 43.89 -22.80 -8.47
N GLN A 750 44.46 -24.01 -8.59
CA GLN A 750 43.95 -25.07 -9.46
C GLN A 750 42.72 -25.75 -8.81
N GLU A 751 41.78 -26.27 -9.60
CA GLU A 751 40.51 -26.88 -9.11
C GLU A 751 40.70 -28.01 -8.07
N GLU A 752 41.87 -28.66 -8.06
CA GLU A 752 42.20 -29.79 -7.17
C GLU A 752 42.79 -29.36 -5.81
N ASP A 753 43.22 -28.11 -5.66
CA ASP A 753 43.81 -27.54 -4.44
C ASP A 753 42.77 -26.70 -3.67
N PHE A 754 41.77 -27.36 -3.09
CA PHE A 754 40.68 -26.72 -2.36
C PHE A 754 41.16 -26.12 -1.01
N CYS A 755 41.89 -25.01 -1.06
CA CYS A 755 42.02 -24.09 0.06
C CYS A 755 40.87 -23.07 -0.03
N PRO A 756 40.04 -22.85 1.01
CA PRO A 756 39.05 -21.79 0.98
C PRO A 756 39.77 -20.44 0.93
N SER A 757 39.98 -19.93 -0.28
CA SER A 757 40.58 -18.60 -0.49
C SER A 757 39.65 -17.48 -0.06
N THR A 758 38.39 -17.78 0.21
CA THR A 758 37.37 -16.86 0.71
C THR A 758 36.63 -17.46 1.91
N LEU A 759 36.04 -16.59 2.73
CA LEU A 759 35.30 -16.98 3.94
C LEU A 759 34.11 -17.91 3.67
N ASP A 760 33.45 -17.80 2.53
CA ASP A 760 32.31 -18.64 2.16
C ASP A 760 32.73 -19.95 1.47
N GLY A 761 34.03 -20.18 1.28
CA GLY A 761 34.56 -21.36 0.59
C GLY A 761 34.29 -21.37 -0.92
N SER A 762 33.71 -20.30 -1.47
CA SER A 762 33.45 -20.15 -2.90
C SER A 762 34.70 -19.67 -3.64
N PRO A 763 34.78 -19.81 -4.97
CA PRO A 763 35.74 -19.05 -5.76
C PRO A 763 35.58 -17.55 -5.51
N SER A 764 36.70 -16.84 -5.41
CA SER A 764 36.72 -15.38 -5.39
C SER A 764 35.84 -14.81 -6.50
N ASP A 765 34.94 -13.89 -6.15
CA ASP A 765 34.11 -13.19 -7.13
C ASP A 765 34.92 -12.19 -8.00
N ASP A 766 36.22 -12.13 -7.75
CA ASP A 766 37.21 -11.31 -8.42
C ASP A 766 38.37 -12.16 -8.96
N PRO A 767 38.10 -13.01 -9.98
CA PRO A 767 39.08 -13.96 -10.51
C PRO A 767 40.31 -13.28 -11.14
N TRP A 768 40.23 -11.99 -11.45
CA TRP A 768 41.32 -11.23 -12.05
C TRP A 768 42.37 -10.74 -11.04
N LEU A 769 42.05 -10.69 -9.74
CA LEU A 769 42.92 -10.07 -8.74
C LEU A 769 44.27 -10.81 -8.60
N PRO A 770 44.33 -12.15 -8.51
CA PRO A 770 45.60 -12.87 -8.45
C PRO A 770 46.50 -12.61 -9.68
N SER A 771 45.94 -12.70 -10.89
CA SER A 771 46.69 -12.44 -12.13
C SER A 771 47.18 -10.99 -12.19
N LEU A 772 46.38 -10.01 -11.76
CA LEU A 772 46.83 -8.61 -11.67
C LEU A 772 47.97 -8.44 -10.66
N ILE A 773 47.92 -9.12 -9.51
CA ILE A 773 48.98 -9.07 -8.51
C ILE A 773 50.27 -9.64 -9.11
N ALA A 774 50.19 -10.77 -9.82
CA ALA A 774 51.33 -11.37 -10.51
C ALA A 774 51.92 -10.41 -11.56
N ASP A 775 51.07 -9.77 -12.37
CA ASP A 775 51.49 -8.80 -13.39
C ASP A 775 52.19 -7.59 -12.76
N LEU A 776 51.62 -7.00 -11.69
CA LEU A 776 52.22 -5.85 -11.00
C LEU A 776 53.52 -6.25 -10.27
N SER A 777 53.58 -7.46 -9.72
CA SER A 777 54.78 -8.00 -9.08
C SER A 777 55.91 -8.20 -10.09
N SER A 778 55.62 -8.76 -11.26
CA SER A 778 56.61 -8.94 -12.35
C SER A 778 57.18 -7.63 -12.88
N GLN A 779 56.39 -6.54 -12.80
CA GLN A 779 56.82 -5.17 -13.12
C GLN A 779 57.62 -4.50 -11.99
N GLY A 780 57.79 -5.14 -10.84
CA GLY A 780 58.45 -4.56 -9.67
C GLY A 780 57.66 -3.45 -8.98
N LEU A 781 56.34 -3.36 -9.22
CA LEU A 781 55.48 -2.31 -8.68
C LEU A 781 54.90 -2.61 -7.31
N LEU A 782 55.12 -3.81 -6.77
CA LEU A 782 54.61 -4.24 -5.45
C LEU A 782 55.76 -4.51 -4.46
N PRO A 783 56.55 -3.49 -4.07
CA PRO A 783 57.63 -3.67 -3.13
C PRO A 783 57.09 -4.17 -1.78
N ASN A 784 57.82 -5.12 -1.18
CA ASN A 784 57.56 -5.62 0.17
C ASN A 784 56.16 -6.23 0.37
N LEU A 785 55.48 -6.66 -0.70
CA LEU A 785 54.08 -7.10 -0.67
C LEU A 785 53.79 -8.17 0.38
N GLU A 786 54.65 -9.19 0.49
CA GLU A 786 54.48 -10.28 1.46
C GLU A 786 54.40 -9.76 2.89
N ASN A 787 55.31 -8.86 3.28
CA ASN A 787 55.31 -8.27 4.61
C ASN A 787 54.10 -7.34 4.81
N VAL A 788 53.73 -6.56 3.78
CA VAL A 788 52.54 -5.70 3.84
C VAL A 788 51.28 -6.52 4.12
N LEU A 789 51.07 -7.63 3.39
CA LEU A 789 49.96 -8.56 3.61
C LEU A 789 50.03 -9.18 5.01
N LYS A 790 51.20 -9.70 5.41
CA LYS A 790 51.41 -10.30 6.73
C LYS A 790 51.02 -9.36 7.88
N PHE A 791 51.52 -8.13 7.85
CA PHE A 791 51.21 -7.13 8.88
C PHE A 791 49.75 -6.71 8.85
N PHE A 792 49.17 -6.54 7.66
CA PHE A 792 47.76 -6.23 7.50
C PHE A 792 46.87 -7.32 8.12
N PHE A 793 47.04 -8.58 7.74
CA PHE A 793 46.21 -9.69 8.24
C PHE A 793 46.49 -10.01 9.71
N THR A 794 47.73 -9.82 10.20
CA THR A 794 48.01 -9.86 11.65
C THR A 794 47.20 -8.79 12.41
N GLY A 795 47.08 -7.59 11.82
CA GLY A 795 46.29 -6.50 12.39
C GLY A 795 44.80 -6.79 12.33
N ALA A 796 44.32 -7.33 11.20
CA ALA A 796 42.93 -7.76 11.03
C ALA A 796 42.55 -8.84 12.05
N HIS A 797 43.40 -9.85 12.25
CA HIS A 797 43.20 -10.93 13.23
C HIS A 797 43.02 -10.37 14.65
N LYS A 798 43.90 -9.44 15.07
CA LYS A 798 43.79 -8.75 16.36
C LYS A 798 42.49 -7.95 16.46
N GLY A 799 42.11 -7.27 15.38
CA GLY A 799 40.87 -6.51 15.28
C GLY A 799 39.65 -7.41 15.47
N TRP A 800 39.53 -8.49 14.71
CA TRP A 800 38.43 -9.44 14.80
C TRP A 800 38.34 -10.03 16.21
N THR A 801 39.42 -10.61 16.74
CA THR A 801 39.46 -11.16 18.10
C THR A 801 38.95 -10.17 19.16
N HIS A 802 39.24 -8.87 19.00
CA HIS A 802 38.79 -7.85 19.93
C HIS A 802 37.31 -7.48 19.77
N PHE A 803 36.81 -7.34 18.54
CA PHE A 803 35.44 -6.87 18.26
C PHE A 803 34.41 -7.99 18.12
N SER A 804 34.84 -9.26 18.09
CA SER A 804 34.00 -10.46 18.09
C SER A 804 34.04 -11.22 19.42
N ALA A 805 34.51 -10.58 20.50
CA ALA A 805 34.72 -11.21 21.80
C ALA A 805 33.46 -11.86 22.41
N GLU A 806 32.26 -11.42 22.00
CA GLU A 806 31.01 -12.07 22.44
C GLU A 806 30.80 -13.47 21.86
N PHE A 807 31.42 -13.79 20.72
CA PHE A 807 31.33 -15.09 20.06
C PHE A 807 32.41 -16.08 20.53
N LEU A 808 33.53 -15.58 21.04
CA LEU A 808 34.63 -16.40 21.51
C LEU A 808 34.23 -17.26 22.73
N PRO A 809 34.93 -18.38 23.00
CA PRO A 809 34.70 -19.18 24.20
C PRO A 809 34.73 -18.33 25.49
N GLY A 810 33.70 -18.45 26.32
CA GLY A 810 33.50 -17.61 27.52
C GLY A 810 32.95 -16.21 27.24
N GLY A 811 32.69 -15.87 25.97
CA GLY A 811 32.00 -14.66 25.53
C GLY A 811 30.51 -14.68 25.88
N ALA A 812 29.87 -13.51 25.80
CA ALA A 812 28.48 -13.33 26.23
C ALA A 812 27.46 -14.16 25.42
N ILE A 813 27.72 -14.46 24.14
CA ILE A 813 26.83 -15.29 23.30
C ILE A 813 27.21 -16.77 23.46
N ALA A 814 28.51 -17.08 23.42
CA ALA A 814 29.00 -18.46 23.56
C ALA A 814 28.59 -19.11 24.90
N SER A 815 28.52 -18.30 25.97
CA SER A 815 28.18 -18.78 27.32
C SER A 815 26.68 -18.98 27.56
N LEU A 816 25.81 -18.61 26.62
CA LEU A 816 24.37 -18.80 26.76
C LEU A 816 23.98 -20.27 26.63
N SER A 817 22.92 -20.66 27.34
CA SER A 817 22.26 -21.95 27.12
C SER A 817 21.65 -22.01 25.71
N GLU A 818 21.46 -23.21 25.17
CA GLU A 818 20.78 -23.40 23.88
C GLU A 818 19.35 -22.83 23.90
N LYS A 819 18.64 -23.02 25.04
CA LYS A 819 17.33 -22.44 25.30
C LYS A 819 17.34 -20.90 25.19
N ASP A 820 18.34 -20.24 25.77
CA ASP A 820 18.45 -18.78 25.71
C ASP A 820 18.83 -18.28 24.32
N ARG A 821 19.75 -18.97 23.63
CA ARG A 821 20.10 -18.62 22.24
C ARG A 821 18.90 -18.72 21.31
N ALA A 822 18.05 -19.74 21.48
CA ALA A 822 16.87 -19.95 20.64
C ALA A 822 15.79 -18.87 20.83
N ARG A 823 15.67 -18.28 22.03
CA ARG A 823 14.63 -17.26 22.33
C ARG A 823 15.09 -15.82 22.10
N ILE A 824 16.38 -15.57 21.87
CA ILE A 824 16.95 -14.22 21.71
C ILE A 824 17.14 -13.93 20.22
N PHE A 825 16.59 -12.80 19.77
CA PHE A 825 16.83 -12.31 18.42
C PHE A 825 17.52 -10.95 18.46
N ILE A 826 18.75 -10.88 17.93
CA ILE A 826 19.49 -9.63 17.73
C ILE A 826 19.79 -9.50 16.24
N PRO A 827 19.34 -8.44 15.54
CA PRO A 827 19.70 -8.25 14.15
C PRO A 827 21.22 -8.14 13.97
N ALA A 828 21.80 -8.91 13.04
CA ALA A 828 23.25 -8.91 12.77
C ALA A 828 23.80 -7.51 12.43
N THR A 829 23.01 -6.67 11.77
CA THR A 829 23.38 -5.31 11.39
C THR A 829 22.45 -4.28 12.02
N ASN A 830 22.94 -3.05 12.14
CA ASN A 830 22.14 -1.89 12.54
C ASN A 830 21.57 -1.13 11.33
N ASP A 831 21.51 -1.77 10.16
CA ASP A 831 21.13 -1.17 8.87
C ASP A 831 19.74 -0.51 8.94
N SER A 832 18.83 -1.04 9.77
CA SER A 832 17.51 -0.46 10.00
C SER A 832 17.59 0.95 10.59
N ASN A 833 18.43 1.17 11.62
CA ASN A 833 18.56 2.50 12.22
C ASN A 833 19.33 3.46 11.31
N GLU A 834 20.46 3.03 10.74
CA GLU A 834 21.24 3.84 9.80
C GLU A 834 20.42 4.24 8.57
N GLY A 835 19.68 3.28 7.99
CA GLY A 835 18.78 3.51 6.88
C GLY A 835 17.64 4.46 7.23
N LEU A 836 17.20 4.50 8.50
CA LEU A 836 16.19 5.46 8.96
C LEU A 836 16.74 6.89 8.94
N LEU A 837 17.95 7.08 9.47
CA LEU A 837 18.67 8.36 9.45
C LEU A 837 18.97 8.80 8.02
N GLY A 838 19.41 7.88 7.15
CA GLY A 838 19.61 8.13 5.73
C GLY A 838 18.32 8.57 5.02
N THR A 839 17.21 7.88 5.30
CA THR A 839 15.88 8.25 4.78
C THR A 839 15.48 9.66 5.23
N TYR A 840 15.72 10.00 6.50
CA TYR A 840 15.44 11.34 7.02
C TYR A 840 16.23 12.42 6.28
N ARG A 841 17.52 12.23 6.05
CA ARG A 841 18.37 13.19 5.30
C ARG A 841 17.83 13.42 3.89
N VAL A 842 17.44 12.36 3.17
CA VAL A 842 16.85 12.47 1.83
C VAL A 842 15.53 13.25 1.87
N TRP A 843 14.63 12.90 2.79
CA TRP A 843 13.35 13.60 2.93
C TRP A 843 13.54 15.07 3.31
N LYS A 844 14.49 15.38 4.19
CA LYS A 844 14.79 16.75 4.60
C LYS A 844 15.38 17.59 3.47
N ARG A 845 16.17 16.98 2.58
CA ARG A 845 16.68 17.64 1.35
C ARG A 845 15.55 17.99 0.39
N LEU A 846 14.62 17.05 0.17
CA LEU A 846 13.47 17.26 -0.72
C LEU A 846 12.40 18.17 -0.09
N ARG A 847 12.31 18.20 1.25
CA ARG A 847 11.27 18.92 2.02
C ARG A 847 11.90 19.66 3.22
N PRO A 848 12.60 20.78 2.99
CA PRO A 848 13.33 21.48 4.05
C PRO A 848 12.45 21.96 5.22
N THR A 849 11.19 22.28 4.96
CA THR A 849 10.22 22.77 5.96
C THR A 849 9.51 21.65 6.73
N MET A 850 9.77 20.38 6.40
CA MET A 850 9.19 19.23 7.07
C MET A 850 9.62 19.17 8.55
N ARG A 851 8.64 18.93 9.43
CA ARG A 851 8.83 18.72 10.87
C ARG A 851 9.10 17.24 11.17
N LEU A 852 9.96 16.97 12.16
CA LEU A 852 10.39 15.61 12.53
C LEU A 852 9.22 14.69 12.88
N ARG A 853 8.24 15.17 13.65
CA ARG A 853 7.04 14.38 14.01
C ARG A 853 6.20 13.94 12.82
N PHE A 854 6.15 14.74 11.76
CA PHE A 854 5.46 14.36 10.52
C PHE A 854 6.25 13.27 9.78
N PHE A 855 7.58 13.39 9.76
CA PHE A 855 8.46 12.34 9.22
C PHE A 855 8.30 11.02 9.99
N ASN A 856 8.37 11.05 11.32
CA ASN A 856 8.21 9.85 12.16
C ASN A 856 6.87 9.17 11.88
N ALA A 857 5.77 9.93 11.86
CA ALA A 857 4.46 9.37 11.58
C ALA A 857 4.39 8.66 10.21
N ALA A 858 4.96 9.28 9.16
CA ALA A 858 4.97 8.69 7.83
C ALA A 858 5.88 7.47 7.69
N VAL A 859 7.07 7.52 8.29
CA VAL A 859 8.07 6.45 8.18
C VAL A 859 7.71 5.25 9.06
N MET A 860 7.15 5.48 10.25
CA MET A 860 6.65 4.41 11.12
C MET A 860 5.48 3.68 10.45
N TYR A 861 4.53 4.41 9.86
CA TYR A 861 3.42 3.81 9.11
C TYR A 861 3.91 2.89 7.98
N ARG A 862 4.96 3.33 7.26
CA ARG A 862 5.57 2.55 6.19
C ARG A 862 6.34 1.33 6.73
N ARG A 863 7.24 1.52 7.70
CA ARG A 863 8.15 0.48 8.19
C ARG A 863 7.46 -0.57 9.06
N ASN A 864 6.49 -0.16 9.88
CA ASN A 864 5.71 -1.07 10.74
C ASN A 864 4.56 -1.73 9.97
N ARG A 865 4.41 -1.43 8.67
CA ARG A 865 3.33 -1.94 7.79
C ARG A 865 1.94 -1.70 8.38
N THR A 866 1.76 -0.56 9.04
CA THR A 866 0.60 -0.22 9.87
C THR A 866 -0.71 -0.09 9.06
N ARG A 867 -0.64 -0.04 7.72
CA ARG A 867 -1.83 0.02 6.84
C ARG A 867 -2.86 -1.08 7.14
N ALA A 868 -2.43 -2.33 7.22
CA ALA A 868 -3.33 -3.46 7.47
C ALA A 868 -3.92 -3.38 8.87
N TYR A 869 -3.06 -3.10 9.86
CA TYR A 869 -3.43 -2.89 11.25
C TYR A 869 -4.51 -1.82 11.40
N MET A 870 -4.31 -0.63 10.83
CA MET A 870 -5.29 0.45 10.89
C MET A 870 -6.66 -0.03 10.42
N ARG A 871 -6.75 -0.71 9.27
CA ARG A 871 -8.02 -1.18 8.69
C ARG A 871 -8.78 -2.18 9.55
N GLN A 872 -8.09 -2.88 10.44
CA GLN A 872 -8.66 -3.88 11.34
C GLN A 872 -9.04 -3.30 12.71
N LEU A 873 -8.65 -2.07 13.02
CA LEU A 873 -8.94 -1.44 14.31
C LEU A 873 -10.43 -1.23 14.57
N ASP A 874 -10.85 -1.43 15.82
CA ASP A 874 -12.18 -1.07 16.30
C ASP A 874 -12.45 0.44 16.04
N PRO A 875 -13.63 0.81 15.51
CA PRO A 875 -14.01 2.21 15.29
C PRO A 875 -13.88 3.13 16.51
N ARG A 876 -13.98 2.59 17.74
CA ARG A 876 -13.74 3.29 19.01
C ARG A 876 -12.27 3.65 19.18
N VAL A 877 -11.34 2.73 18.89
CA VAL A 877 -9.89 3.04 18.89
C VAL A 877 -9.56 4.08 17.82
N ARG A 878 -10.13 3.96 16.61
CA ARG A 878 -10.01 5.01 15.57
C ARG A 878 -10.49 6.37 16.06
N ARG A 879 -11.52 6.43 16.90
CA ARG A 879 -12.02 7.67 17.54
C ARG A 879 -11.06 8.20 18.60
N TYR A 880 -10.51 7.32 19.44
CA TYR A 880 -9.45 7.66 20.40
C TYR A 880 -8.24 8.26 19.68
N ILE A 881 -7.71 7.60 18.64
CA ILE A 881 -6.57 8.09 17.84
C ILE A 881 -6.81 9.53 17.35
N ARG A 882 -8.01 9.81 16.84
CA ARG A 882 -8.38 11.16 16.37
C ARG A 882 -8.42 12.19 17.50
N LYS A 883 -8.92 11.82 18.68
CA LYS A 883 -8.99 12.71 19.87
C LYS A 883 -7.58 12.97 20.40
N GLU A 884 -6.80 11.92 20.58
CA GLU A 884 -5.45 11.97 21.15
C GLU A 884 -4.48 12.72 20.23
N THR A 885 -4.57 12.50 18.92
CA THR A 885 -3.79 13.27 17.94
C THR A 885 -4.05 14.78 18.09
N ARG A 886 -5.31 15.20 18.28
CA ARG A 886 -5.65 16.62 18.50
C ARG A 886 -5.07 17.15 19.81
N ARG A 887 -5.13 16.35 20.89
CA ARG A 887 -4.53 16.71 22.18
C ARG A 887 -3.02 16.92 22.05
N ARG A 888 -2.31 16.00 21.38
CA ARG A 888 -0.86 16.12 21.12
C ARG A 888 -0.51 17.33 20.26
N GLU A 889 -1.35 17.69 19.29
CA GLU A 889 -1.18 18.93 18.51
C GLU A 889 -1.29 20.18 19.39
N SER A 890 -2.24 20.22 20.34
CA SER A 890 -2.39 21.37 21.25
C SER A 890 -1.23 21.54 22.24
N LEU A 891 -0.50 20.47 22.55
CA LEU A 891 0.67 20.51 23.45
C LEU A 891 1.89 21.21 22.84
N LYS A 892 1.87 21.52 21.53
CA LYS A 892 2.96 22.20 20.80
C LYS A 892 4.34 21.56 21.06
N LEU A 893 4.40 20.24 21.10
CA LEU A 893 5.58 19.50 21.54
C LEU A 893 6.86 19.82 20.74
N SER A 894 6.77 20.05 19.43
CA SER A 894 7.94 20.50 18.65
C SER A 894 8.50 21.85 19.07
N LYS A 895 7.66 22.76 19.59
CA LYS A 895 8.14 24.03 20.15
C LYS A 895 8.89 23.78 21.44
N LYS A 896 8.37 22.92 22.32
CA LYS A 896 9.07 22.54 23.57
C LYS A 896 10.43 21.90 23.29
N GLU A 897 10.50 21.04 22.27
CA GLU A 897 11.77 20.45 21.79
C GLU A 897 12.73 21.54 21.27
N ASP A 898 12.26 22.51 20.48
CA ASP A 898 13.09 23.65 20.01
C ASP A 898 13.57 24.53 21.19
N ASP A 899 12.71 24.83 22.16
CA ASP A 899 13.03 25.64 23.35
C ASP A 899 14.09 24.95 24.24
N ALA A 900 14.01 23.63 24.41
CA ALA A 900 15.00 22.84 25.14
C ALA A 900 16.39 22.88 24.49
N HIS A 901 16.46 22.83 23.16
CA HIS A 901 17.73 22.97 22.41
C HIS A 901 18.36 24.36 22.59
N ILE A 902 17.53 25.41 22.61
CA ILE A 902 18.00 26.79 22.86
C ILE A 902 18.57 26.91 24.27
N ALA A 903 17.84 26.41 25.28
CA ALA A 903 18.28 26.43 26.67
C ALA A 903 19.62 25.69 26.84
N PHE A 904 19.75 24.50 26.25
CA PHE A 904 20.99 23.74 26.28
C PHE A 904 22.16 24.48 25.60
N THR A 905 21.91 25.13 24.46
CA THR A 905 22.93 25.90 23.74
C THR A 905 23.40 27.12 24.55
N GLN A 906 22.46 27.80 25.23
CA GLN A 906 22.79 28.91 26.13
C GLN A 906 23.65 28.45 27.31
N GLU A 907 23.33 27.30 27.88
CA GLU A 907 24.12 26.71 28.97
C GLU A 907 25.53 26.33 28.50
N LYS A 908 25.66 25.66 27.34
CA LYS A 908 26.98 25.35 26.76
C LYS A 908 27.81 26.60 26.45
N ARG A 909 27.17 27.70 26.06
CA ARG A 909 27.85 28.99 25.88
C ARG A 909 28.38 29.55 27.20
N ARG A 910 27.61 29.43 28.29
CA ARG A 910 28.02 29.84 29.63
C ARG A 910 29.21 29.01 30.12
N GLU A 911 29.11 27.69 30.04
CA GLU A 911 30.21 26.77 30.37
C GLU A 911 31.47 27.06 29.54
N GLY A 912 31.32 27.30 28.23
CA GLY A 912 32.43 27.64 27.35
C GLY A 912 33.09 28.97 27.71
N ALA A 913 32.31 30.00 28.05
CA ALA A 913 32.83 31.27 28.52
C ALA A 913 33.60 31.13 29.85
N GLU A 914 33.06 30.35 30.80
CA GLU A 914 33.74 30.04 32.06
C GLU A 914 35.04 29.25 31.84
N ALA A 915 35.06 28.31 30.89
CA ALA A 915 36.25 27.54 30.54
C ALA A 915 37.33 28.42 29.91
N VAL A 916 36.97 29.30 28.97
CA VAL A 916 37.90 30.28 28.38
C VAL A 916 38.44 31.23 29.44
N ALA A 917 37.60 31.73 30.35
CA ALA A 917 38.05 32.57 31.45
C ALA A 917 39.03 31.83 32.38
N LYS A 918 38.74 30.56 32.73
CA LYS A 918 39.64 29.71 33.52
C LYS A 918 40.94 29.42 32.77
N ALA A 919 40.91 29.20 31.46
CA ALA A 919 42.09 28.96 30.64
C ALA A 919 42.96 30.23 30.54
N ALA A 920 42.37 31.39 30.30
CA ALA A 920 43.05 32.68 30.29
C ALA A 920 43.73 32.95 31.65
N ALA A 921 43.00 32.77 32.76
CA ALA A 921 43.57 32.91 34.10
C ALA A 921 44.73 31.93 34.38
N ARG A 922 44.66 30.70 33.84
CA ARG A 922 45.78 29.73 33.93
C ARG A 922 46.99 30.18 33.11
N VAL A 923 46.79 30.72 31.91
CA VAL A 923 47.87 31.26 31.08
C VAL A 923 48.50 32.47 31.75
N GLU A 924 47.69 33.42 32.22
CA GLU A 924 48.17 34.60 32.93
C GLU A 924 48.96 34.24 34.20
N LYS A 925 48.43 33.34 35.04
CA LYS A 925 49.15 32.82 36.20
C LYS A 925 50.46 32.14 35.82
N ARG A 926 50.46 31.37 34.71
CA ARG A 926 51.67 30.74 34.19
C ARG A 926 52.68 31.78 33.70
N GLU A 927 52.27 32.79 32.96
CA GLU A 927 53.16 33.86 32.47
C GLU A 927 53.75 34.67 33.63
N CYS A 928 52.94 35.02 34.64
CA CYS A 928 53.41 35.65 35.87
C CYS A 928 54.48 34.77 36.56
N THR A 929 54.19 33.48 36.74
CA THR A 929 55.14 32.51 37.31
C THR A 929 56.43 32.43 36.48
N LEU A 930 56.35 32.40 35.14
CA LEU A 930 57.52 32.34 34.26
C LEU A 930 58.35 33.63 34.31
N ASN A 931 57.71 34.79 34.48
CA ASN A 931 58.39 36.08 34.64
C ASN A 931 59.11 36.16 35.99
N GLU A 932 58.48 35.71 37.09
CA GLU A 932 59.13 35.59 38.40
C GLU A 932 60.36 34.67 38.33
N ILE A 933 60.23 33.52 37.66
CA ILE A 933 61.33 32.56 37.51
C ILE A 933 62.46 33.14 36.65
N ALA A 934 62.15 33.97 35.65
CA ALA A 934 63.16 34.54 34.74
C ALA A 934 64.25 35.32 35.48
N ALA A 935 63.92 35.95 36.61
CA ALA A 935 64.87 36.68 37.46
C ALA A 935 65.82 35.76 38.24
N ILE A 936 65.37 34.54 38.58
CA ILE A 936 66.12 33.56 39.40
C ILE A 936 66.59 32.34 38.58
N ARG A 937 66.54 32.44 37.25
CA ARG A 937 66.89 31.32 36.37
C ARG A 937 68.40 31.09 36.28
N PHE A 938 68.82 29.84 36.17
CA PHE A 938 70.19 29.49 35.81
C PHE A 938 70.39 29.70 34.31
N ARG A 939 71.36 30.54 33.95
CA ARG A 939 71.65 30.86 32.54
C ARG A 939 72.72 29.94 31.95
N SER A 940 73.60 29.40 32.78
CA SER A 940 74.64 28.47 32.37
C SER A 940 74.94 27.45 33.47
N LEU A 941 75.69 26.42 33.12
CA LEU A 941 76.17 25.43 34.09
C LEU A 941 76.99 26.09 35.21
N ALA A 942 77.78 27.11 34.89
CA ALA A 942 78.57 27.86 35.87
C ALA A 942 77.69 28.58 36.91
N THR A 943 76.52 29.09 36.51
CA THR A 943 75.57 29.72 37.46
C THR A 943 74.96 28.70 38.41
N LEU A 944 74.65 27.49 37.91
CA LEU A 944 74.14 26.41 38.75
C LEU A 944 75.18 25.98 39.80
N LEU A 945 76.44 25.77 39.39
CA LEU A 945 77.53 25.36 40.29
C LEU A 945 77.82 26.40 41.39
N ARG A 946 77.84 27.70 41.06
CA ARG A 946 78.00 28.78 42.06
C ARG A 946 76.90 28.82 43.12
N PHE A 947 75.67 28.45 42.76
CA PHE A 947 74.56 28.36 43.72
C PHE A 947 74.66 27.12 44.61
N GLU A 948 75.29 26.05 44.14
CA GLU A 948 75.55 24.84 44.93
C GLU A 948 76.65 25.05 45.97
N GLU A 949 77.73 25.76 45.61
CA GLU A 949 78.80 26.15 46.54
C GLU A 949 78.26 26.97 47.73
N ASN A 950 77.22 27.77 47.49
CA ASN A 950 76.53 28.57 48.50
C ASN A 950 75.38 27.81 49.21
N LYS A 951 75.18 26.50 48.96
CA LYS A 951 74.07 25.66 49.49
C LYS A 951 72.66 26.21 49.20
N ARG A 952 72.46 26.95 48.10
CA ARG A 952 71.18 27.62 47.76
C ARG A 952 70.28 26.84 46.79
N VAL A 953 70.69 25.65 46.35
CA VAL A 953 69.90 24.84 45.40
C VAL A 953 68.92 23.93 46.13
N THR A 954 67.63 24.23 46.02
CA THR A 954 66.54 23.41 46.54
C THR A 954 65.82 22.68 45.41
N GLY A 955 65.11 21.58 45.72
CA GLY A 955 64.29 20.86 44.73
C GLY A 955 63.24 21.76 44.05
N SER A 956 62.67 22.71 44.80
CA SER A 956 61.71 23.71 44.29
C SER A 956 62.36 24.67 43.28
N LEU A 957 63.60 25.13 43.55
CA LEU A 957 64.33 26.01 42.63
C LEU A 957 64.68 25.29 41.31
N LEU A 958 65.02 24.00 41.38
CA LEU A 958 65.25 23.17 40.20
C LEU A 958 63.97 22.97 39.38
N ASP A 959 62.84 22.69 40.04
CA ASP A 959 61.53 22.55 39.38
C ASP A 959 61.12 23.82 38.64
N LYS A 960 61.29 24.98 39.28
CA LYS A 960 61.05 26.29 38.68
C LYS A 960 61.90 26.50 37.42
N ASN A 961 63.18 26.20 37.48
CA ASN A 961 64.09 26.34 36.34
C ASN A 961 63.76 25.38 35.18
N ILE A 962 63.45 24.12 35.49
CA ILE A 962 63.00 23.14 34.50
C ILE A 962 61.68 23.62 33.86
N LEU A 963 60.75 24.15 34.66
CA LEU A 963 59.49 24.71 34.18
C LEU A 963 59.72 25.89 33.22
N TRP A 964 60.66 26.77 33.52
CA TRP A 964 61.00 27.89 32.64
C TRP A 964 61.54 27.39 31.29
N HIS A 965 62.53 26.51 31.29
CA HIS A 965 63.10 25.93 30.07
C HIS A 965 62.09 25.10 29.26
N ARG A 966 61.07 24.56 29.91
CA ARG A 966 59.98 23.83 29.25
C ARG A 966 59.10 24.70 28.37
N TYR A 967 58.94 25.98 28.73
CA TYR A 967 58.05 26.91 28.02
C TYR A 967 58.82 28.00 27.25
N ARG A 968 60.00 28.41 27.72
CA ARG A 968 60.83 29.49 27.14
C ARG A 968 62.27 29.06 26.81
N GLY A 969 62.59 27.77 26.88
CA GLY A 969 63.89 27.23 26.46
C GLY A 969 64.03 27.15 24.93
N THR A 970 65.20 26.68 24.46
CA THR A 970 65.43 26.43 23.03
C THR A 970 64.53 25.31 22.50
N VAL A 971 64.31 25.25 21.18
CA VAL A 971 63.48 24.22 20.51
C VAL A 971 63.90 22.81 20.94
N GLU A 972 65.21 22.53 20.90
CA GLU A 972 65.78 21.25 21.33
C GLU A 972 65.56 20.96 22.82
N THR A 973 65.65 21.97 23.68
CA THR A 973 65.38 21.84 25.11
C THR A 973 63.91 21.46 25.37
N ILE A 974 62.98 22.14 24.68
CA ILE A 974 61.55 21.88 24.77
C ILE A 974 61.24 20.46 24.25
N ARG A 975 61.84 20.05 23.14
CA ARG A 975 61.69 18.71 22.56
C ARG A 975 62.22 17.63 23.51
N LYS A 976 63.39 17.85 24.10
CA LYS A 976 63.97 16.96 25.12
C LYS A 976 63.05 16.83 26.31
N LEU A 977 62.60 17.93 26.91
CA LEU A 977 61.69 17.95 28.06
C LEU A 977 60.30 17.35 27.78
N LYS A 978 59.84 17.37 26.53
CA LYS A 978 58.61 16.65 26.13
C LYS A 978 58.81 15.13 26.17
N LYS A 979 60.00 14.64 25.76
CA LYS A 979 60.35 13.20 25.77
C LYS A 979 60.63 12.66 27.18
N THR A 980 61.15 13.48 28.11
CA THR A 980 61.49 13.06 29.49
C THR A 980 60.30 12.97 30.46
N ARG A 981 59.10 12.58 30.01
CA ARG A 981 57.95 12.40 30.92
C ARG A 981 57.88 10.96 31.47
N PRO A 982 57.70 10.76 32.79
CA PRO A 982 57.54 11.78 33.84
C PRO A 982 58.87 12.43 34.26
N LEU A 983 58.80 13.68 34.72
CA LEU A 983 59.98 14.39 35.24
C LEU A 983 60.56 13.66 36.47
N PRO A 984 61.89 13.67 36.66
CA PRO A 984 62.51 13.05 37.83
C PRO A 984 61.93 13.61 39.13
N THR A 985 61.57 12.73 40.07
CA THR A 985 61.00 13.12 41.37
C THR A 985 62.08 13.47 42.40
N ARG A 986 63.23 12.78 42.35
CA ARG A 986 64.37 13.01 43.24
C ARG A 986 65.18 14.24 42.83
N VAL A 987 65.66 15.00 43.82
CA VAL A 987 66.47 16.22 43.63
C VAL A 987 67.68 15.98 42.72
N ALA A 988 68.41 14.88 42.92
CA ALA A 988 69.55 14.49 42.09
C ALA A 988 69.17 14.30 40.61
N GLY A 989 68.01 13.70 40.34
CA GLY A 989 67.51 13.52 38.97
C GLY A 989 67.08 14.83 38.31
N LYS A 990 66.48 15.74 39.09
CA LYS A 990 66.12 17.10 38.61
C LYS A 990 67.36 17.92 38.28
N ARG A 991 68.37 17.86 39.14
CA ARG A 991 69.69 18.48 38.92
C ARG A 991 70.32 17.96 37.63
N ALA A 992 70.44 16.64 37.47
CA ALA A 992 71.06 16.04 36.29
C ALA A 992 70.32 16.42 34.99
N LEU A 993 68.98 16.46 35.02
CA LEU A 993 68.18 16.90 33.88
C LEU A 993 68.47 18.36 33.53
N LEU A 994 68.44 19.26 34.52
CA LEU A 994 68.69 20.68 34.32
C LEU A 994 70.14 20.96 33.87
N GLU A 995 71.11 20.28 34.47
CA GLU A 995 72.51 20.30 34.05
C GLU A 995 72.67 19.85 32.59
N SER A 996 71.97 18.78 32.18
CA SER A 996 71.98 18.33 30.78
C SER A 996 71.36 19.35 29.80
N ILE A 997 70.45 20.20 30.28
CA ILE A 997 69.83 21.27 29.49
C ILE A 997 70.81 22.44 29.36
N LEU A 998 71.41 22.85 30.49
CA LEU A 998 72.35 23.96 30.54
C LEU A 998 73.65 23.67 29.79
N ARG A 999 74.16 22.43 29.87
CA ARG A 999 75.33 21.96 29.09
C ARG A 999 75.09 22.04 27.58
N PHE A 1000 73.86 21.79 27.15
CA PHE A 1000 73.46 21.87 25.75
C PHE A 1000 73.37 23.32 25.25
N GLN A 1001 73.03 24.26 26.14
CA GLN A 1001 72.96 25.69 25.84
C GLN A 1001 74.33 26.39 25.86
N SER A 1002 75.33 25.82 26.54
CA SER A 1002 76.70 26.36 26.64
C SER A 1002 77.64 25.93 25.52
N ILE A 1003 77.16 25.20 24.51
CA ILE A 1003 77.93 24.92 23.29
C ILE A 1003 77.77 26.14 22.38
N PRO A 1004 78.85 26.84 21.99
CA PRO A 1004 78.73 27.97 21.07
C PRO A 1004 78.07 27.48 19.79
N SER A 1005 76.87 28.00 19.54
CA SER A 1005 76.29 28.00 18.22
C SER A 1005 77.31 28.67 17.29
N ALA A 1006 77.65 28.04 16.16
CA ALA A 1006 78.43 28.67 15.09
C ALA A 1006 77.74 29.89 14.46
N PHE A 1007 76.62 30.35 15.03
CA PHE A 1007 75.91 31.57 14.71
C PHE A 1007 75.90 32.49 15.93
N GLY A 1008 76.60 33.62 15.80
CA GLY A 1008 76.34 34.94 16.38
C GLY A 1008 76.01 35.07 17.87
N ASP A 1009 76.83 35.84 18.57
CA ASP A 1009 76.59 36.34 19.93
C ASP A 1009 75.27 37.14 20.00
N PRO A 1010 74.34 36.85 20.95
CA PRO A 1010 73.06 37.56 21.07
C PRO A 1010 73.17 39.01 21.54
N ASP A 1011 74.36 39.46 21.95
CA ASP A 1011 74.62 40.82 22.43
C ASP A 1011 75.24 41.74 21.34
N ASP A 1012 75.18 41.38 20.06
CA ASP A 1012 75.49 42.30 18.96
C ASP A 1012 74.39 43.37 18.83
N PRO A 1013 74.68 44.67 19.10
CA PRO A 1013 73.68 45.74 19.05
C PRO A 1013 73.16 46.05 17.64
N PHE A 1014 73.66 45.39 16.59
CA PHE A 1014 73.29 45.64 15.20
C PHE A 1014 72.50 44.52 14.50
N SER A 1015 71.99 43.51 15.22
CA SER A 1015 71.11 42.51 14.60
C SER A 1015 69.79 42.27 15.33
N PHE A 1016 68.71 42.36 14.54
CA PHE A 1016 67.34 41.94 14.78
C PHE A 1016 66.36 42.89 15.52
N ASP A 1017 65.49 43.46 14.69
CA ASP A 1017 64.30 44.23 14.97
C ASP A 1017 63.26 43.45 15.82
N GLY A 1018 62.72 44.10 16.85
CA GLY A 1018 61.81 43.54 17.87
C GLY A 1018 60.42 43.12 17.36
N SER A 1019 60.18 43.23 16.05
CA SER A 1019 58.96 42.85 15.36
C SER A 1019 58.78 41.32 15.22
N PHE A 1020 59.87 40.54 15.19
CA PHE A 1020 59.83 39.08 15.03
C PHE A 1020 59.43 38.31 16.31
N ALA A 1021 59.70 38.85 17.49
CA ALA A 1021 59.35 38.20 18.77
C ALA A 1021 57.85 38.29 19.08
N LEU A 1022 57.21 39.42 18.75
CA LEU A 1022 55.76 39.59 18.87
C LEU A 1022 54.98 38.75 17.84
N ALA A 1023 55.52 38.62 16.62
CA ALA A 1023 54.96 37.78 15.57
C ALA A 1023 55.07 36.27 15.89
N ARG A 1024 56.21 35.82 16.47
CA ARG A 1024 56.36 34.43 16.95
C ARG A 1024 55.50 34.12 18.16
N ALA A 1025 55.33 35.05 19.11
CA ALA A 1025 54.43 34.86 20.24
C ALA A 1025 52.96 34.74 19.80
N SER A 1026 52.52 35.55 18.83
CA SER A 1026 51.17 35.45 18.23
C SER A 1026 50.97 34.16 17.43
N ALA A 1027 51.97 33.72 16.67
CA ALA A 1027 51.90 32.48 15.89
C ALA A 1027 51.92 31.20 16.75
N VAL A 1028 52.61 31.22 17.89
CA VAL A 1028 52.61 30.11 18.86
C VAL A 1028 51.32 30.06 19.69
N LEU A 1029 50.75 31.22 20.06
CA LEU A 1029 49.42 31.29 20.70
C LEU A 1029 48.29 30.85 19.75
N ALA A 1030 48.44 31.09 18.45
CA ALA A 1030 47.48 30.65 17.43
C ALA A 1030 47.60 29.15 17.06
N SER A 1031 48.73 28.49 17.35
CA SER A 1031 49.01 27.11 16.88
C SER A 1031 49.00 26.03 17.96
N THR A 1032 48.87 26.38 19.25
CA THR A 1032 48.66 25.36 20.29
C THR A 1032 47.20 24.89 20.30
N LYS A 1033 46.92 23.72 19.71
CA LYS A 1033 45.76 22.92 20.13
C LYS A 1033 45.89 22.67 21.63
N GLU A 1034 44.93 23.14 22.41
CA GLU A 1034 44.84 22.82 23.82
C GLU A 1034 44.86 21.29 24.02
N PRO A 1035 45.64 20.77 24.98
CA PRO A 1035 45.46 19.38 25.39
C PRO A 1035 44.02 19.22 25.89
N LYS A 1036 43.33 18.18 25.40
CA LYS A 1036 41.99 17.79 25.89
C LYS A 1036 41.98 17.86 27.42
N PRO A 1037 40.97 18.48 28.05
CA PRO A 1037 40.85 18.44 29.50
C PRO A 1037 40.87 16.97 29.95
N GLU A 1038 41.73 16.65 30.91
CA GLU A 1038 41.68 15.35 31.57
C GLU A 1038 40.27 15.19 32.16
N HIS A 1039 39.55 14.16 31.72
CA HIS A 1039 38.30 13.76 32.35
C HIS A 1039 38.55 13.54 33.85
N GLU A 1040 37.61 13.97 34.70
CA GLU A 1040 37.64 13.59 36.11
C GLU A 1040 37.86 12.07 36.21
N LYS A 1041 38.94 11.68 36.88
CA LYS A 1041 39.19 10.27 37.19
C LYS A 1041 38.00 9.79 38.01
N LYS A 1042 37.15 8.96 37.39
CA LYS A 1042 36.11 8.21 38.10
C LYS A 1042 36.74 7.56 39.33
N THR A 1043 36.29 7.95 40.51
CA THR A 1043 36.64 7.29 41.76
C THR A 1043 36.13 5.84 41.69
N ARG A 1044 37.02 4.90 41.41
CA ARG A 1044 36.75 3.47 41.51
C ARG A 1044 37.08 3.00 42.93
N GLY A 1045 36.13 2.32 43.57
CA GLY A 1045 36.36 1.48 44.75
C GLY A 1045 36.48 2.23 46.09
N LYS A 1046 35.71 1.75 47.07
CA LYS A 1046 35.63 2.15 48.51
C LYS A 1046 35.27 3.60 48.87
N LYS A 1047 35.54 4.62 48.06
CA LYS A 1047 35.16 6.02 48.39
C LYS A 1047 33.75 6.44 47.96
N ALA A 1048 32.98 5.57 47.30
CA ALA A 1048 31.58 5.82 46.94
C ALA A 1048 30.58 5.41 48.05
N LEU A 1049 31.05 4.89 49.18
CA LEU A 1049 30.22 4.43 50.31
C LEU A 1049 29.92 5.51 51.35
N GLN A 1050 30.32 6.77 51.11
CA GLN A 1050 30.15 7.89 52.05
C GLN A 1050 29.64 9.17 51.39
N ALA A 1051 29.04 9.08 50.19
CA ALA A 1051 28.43 10.22 49.51
C ALA A 1051 26.96 9.93 49.17
#